data_AF-A0A2D8BD65-F1
#
_entry.id   AF-A0A2D8BD65-F1
#
_cell.length_a   1.000
_cell.length_b   1.000
_cell.length_c   1.000
_cell.angle_alpha   90.00
_cell.angle_beta   90.00
_cell.angle_gamma   90.00
#
_symmetry.space_group_name_H-M   'P 1'
#
loop_
_entity.id
_entity.type
_entity.pdbx_description
1 polymer ?
#
loop_
_entity_poly.entity_id
_entity_poly.type
_entity_poly.pdbx_seq_one_letter_code
_entity_poly.pdbx_strand_id
1 'polypeptide(L)'
;MKSSGKNALKSIKPAWLLALLALLVAAWFAWAGIQDLAAARLQTQVDASRVGAGAGVVTRVQAAIAELESRRSRVALATALQREDQASADNVIKGGWSAVEAVEWHDPGLDEPYADPKAFGYGKLGVLELALQDNTTRAAVVMDAGSPRLALAAPVLADGRVLSVVYVRLPLETVTGPLQSADLSDDAYLALRQGRHNVFERGDAALASGAEFGAVPVAGTRMRVVAAAPAGSGSLFSHFLLAGLGLLVAIGLLLQPHLKLRRKSADDAEPAVASDGPTLGELQASGQIKPPEPKAEAEGMQKPPMPPMPAAPGRAVLDRSIFRAYDIRGVVGKTLDEETARLIGQAIGSVMHAQGAKSIVVGRDGRLSSPRMAEALIDGLRRAGREVFDIGEAPTPVTYFAAYHLRAGSCVSVTGSHNPPDYNGFKIVIEGETLAGDAIQKLYERIVENELHLADEPGLASKRDIAAEYINRIAGDIQIERKIKVVVDCGSGIAGAYAPQLLEAIGAEVEPLFCEVDGTFPHHHPDPSDPANLRDLVNVVQRVDADLGLAFDGDGDRLGVVTKSGEMIYPDRLLMLFAADVLERNPGACIIYDVKCTGHLAMHILRHGGSPLMWKTGHSLIKAKMRETEAELAGEMSGHFFFRERWYGFDDGLYAAARLLEILSSRGETPQEVFDTLPKGVSTPELKIEVEEGRQYTFIEDFLAKAKFEGARLATIDGLRADWPDGWGLVRASNTTPVLVLRFDAKDEAALERIKGAFREQLLATDPSLQLPF
;
A
#
# COMPACT_ATOMS: atom_id res chain seq x y z
N MET A 1 -37.73 73.09 -22.48
CA MET A 1 -37.14 71.73 -22.46
C MET A 1 -35.71 71.77 -22.98
N LYS A 2 -34.83 71.03 -22.30
CA LYS A 2 -33.46 70.60 -22.65
C LYS A 2 -32.26 71.47 -22.23
N SER A 3 -31.49 70.85 -21.32
CA SER A 3 -30.02 70.83 -21.25
C SER A 3 -29.32 71.76 -20.25
N SER A 4 -29.50 71.49 -18.95
CA SER A 4 -28.54 71.92 -17.91
C SER A 4 -28.23 70.79 -16.91
N GLY A 5 -27.89 69.60 -17.43
CA GLY A 5 -27.59 68.41 -16.61
C GLY A 5 -26.40 67.57 -17.11
N LYS A 6 -25.51 68.13 -17.92
CA LYS A 6 -24.33 67.42 -18.43
C LYS A 6 -23.12 68.35 -18.42
N ASN A 7 -22.48 68.56 -17.25
CA ASN A 7 -21.10 69.09 -17.20
C ASN A 7 -20.40 68.94 -15.83
N ALA A 8 -20.70 67.90 -15.05
CA ALA A 8 -19.93 67.58 -13.83
C ALA A 8 -18.78 66.57 -14.07
N LEU A 9 -18.63 66.00 -15.28
CA LEU A 9 -17.69 64.90 -15.56
C LEU A 9 -16.54 65.24 -16.53
N LYS A 10 -16.40 66.49 -16.97
CA LYS A 10 -15.23 66.93 -17.77
C LYS A 10 -14.20 67.63 -16.88
N SER A 11 -13.40 66.84 -16.15
CA SER A 11 -11.96 67.08 -15.91
C SER A 11 -11.32 66.15 -14.85
N ILE A 12 -11.77 64.91 -14.68
CA ILE A 12 -10.98 63.95 -13.88
C ILE A 12 -9.75 63.60 -14.72
N LYS A 13 -8.58 64.13 -14.33
CA LYS A 13 -7.31 63.83 -15.02
C LYS A 13 -7.06 62.32 -14.93
N PRO A 14 -6.57 61.66 -15.99
CA PRO A 14 -6.37 60.20 -16.02
C PRO A 14 -5.52 59.67 -14.85
N ALA A 15 -4.60 60.46 -14.30
CA ALA A 15 -3.83 60.13 -13.11
C ALA A 15 -4.69 59.91 -11.84
N TRP A 16 -5.83 60.62 -11.70
CA TRP A 16 -6.75 60.44 -10.58
C TRP A 16 -7.57 59.16 -10.70
N LEU A 17 -7.96 58.78 -11.92
CA LEU A 17 -8.62 57.50 -12.17
C LEU A 17 -7.68 56.33 -11.89
N LEU A 18 -6.41 56.44 -12.31
CA LEU A 18 -5.37 55.44 -12.01
C LEU A 18 -5.04 55.36 -10.52
N ALA A 19 -4.99 56.51 -9.83
CA ALA A 19 -4.79 56.54 -8.38
C ALA A 19 -5.98 55.91 -7.64
N LEU A 20 -7.21 56.18 -8.07
CA LEU A 20 -8.41 55.57 -7.50
C LEU A 20 -8.43 54.05 -7.73
N LEU A 21 -8.05 53.59 -8.94
CA LEU A 21 -7.94 52.17 -9.22
C LEU A 21 -6.85 51.50 -8.37
N ALA A 22 -5.69 52.13 -8.21
CA ALA A 22 -4.63 51.64 -7.34
C ALA A 22 -5.06 51.57 -5.86
N LEU A 23 -5.86 52.54 -5.39
CA LEU A 23 -6.46 52.51 -4.05
C LEU A 23 -7.48 51.37 -3.89
N LEU A 24 -8.32 51.12 -4.90
CA LEU A 24 -9.28 50.02 -4.87
C LEU A 24 -8.58 48.66 -4.85
N VAL A 25 -7.52 48.49 -5.65
CA VAL A 25 -6.68 47.28 -5.65
C VAL A 25 -5.95 47.12 -4.31
N ALA A 26 -5.41 48.20 -3.75
CA ALA A 26 -4.77 48.18 -2.43
C ALA A 26 -5.77 47.81 -1.33
N ALA A 27 -6.99 48.35 -1.37
CA ALA A 27 -8.06 48.03 -0.44
C ALA A 27 -8.52 46.58 -0.57
N TRP A 28 -8.60 46.05 -1.79
CA TRP A 28 -8.90 44.63 -2.04
C TRP A 28 -7.84 43.72 -1.41
N PHE A 29 -6.55 44.01 -1.63
CA PHE A 29 -5.47 43.22 -1.03
C PHE A 29 -5.40 43.37 0.49
N ALA A 30 -5.71 44.55 1.05
CA ALA A 30 -5.82 44.73 2.49
C ALA A 30 -6.98 43.90 3.08
N TRP A 31 -8.13 43.89 2.40
CA TRP A 31 -9.28 43.06 2.79
C TRP A 31 -8.96 41.57 2.69
N ALA A 32 -8.31 41.11 1.61
CA ALA A 32 -7.85 39.73 1.46
C ALA A 32 -6.85 39.34 2.56
N GLY A 33 -5.91 40.23 2.91
CA GLY A 33 -4.99 40.01 4.03
C GLY A 33 -5.69 39.92 5.40
N ILE A 34 -6.77 40.68 5.62
CA ILE A 34 -7.60 40.57 6.83
C ILE A 34 -8.33 39.22 6.88
N GLN A 35 -8.86 38.75 5.75
CA GLN A 35 -9.49 37.43 5.66
C GLN A 35 -8.50 36.29 5.94
N ASP A 36 -7.30 36.35 5.36
CA ASP A 36 -6.25 35.37 5.64
C ASP A 36 -5.83 35.39 7.11
N LEU A 37 -5.83 36.57 7.76
CA LEU A 37 -5.51 36.69 9.19
C LEU A 37 -6.61 36.09 10.07
N ALA A 38 -7.87 36.26 9.69
CA ALA A 38 -8.99 35.62 10.35
C ALA A 38 -8.92 34.09 10.19
N ALA A 39 -8.66 33.60 8.98
CA ALA A 39 -8.49 32.18 8.69
C ALA A 39 -7.31 31.56 9.47
N ALA A 40 -6.16 32.24 9.52
CA ALA A 40 -5.00 31.76 10.29
C ALA A 40 -5.25 31.69 11.80
N ARG A 41 -5.98 32.67 12.35
CA ARG A 41 -6.40 32.65 13.76
C ARG A 41 -7.36 31.50 14.04
N LEU A 42 -8.33 31.31 13.15
CA LEU A 42 -9.28 30.20 13.25
C LEU A 42 -8.56 28.85 13.17
N GLN A 43 -7.64 28.68 12.22
CA GLN A 43 -6.81 27.46 12.13
C GLN A 43 -6.06 27.19 13.44
N THR A 44 -5.46 28.23 14.04
CA THR A 44 -4.75 28.10 15.32
C THR A 44 -5.70 27.66 16.46
N GLN A 45 -6.91 28.21 16.51
CA GLN A 45 -7.94 27.79 17.49
C GLN A 45 -8.36 26.34 17.25
N VAL A 46 -8.62 25.96 16.00
CA VAL A 46 -9.00 24.60 15.61
C VAL A 46 -7.91 23.59 15.97
N ASP A 47 -6.65 23.91 15.70
CA ASP A 47 -5.52 23.06 16.07
C ASP A 47 -5.43 22.87 17.60
N ALA A 48 -5.60 23.95 18.37
CA ALA A 48 -5.62 23.89 19.83
C ALA A 48 -6.78 23.03 20.35
N SER A 49 -7.97 23.18 19.76
CA SER A 49 -9.17 22.42 20.13
C SER A 49 -9.06 20.95 19.76
N ARG A 50 -8.45 20.62 18.61
CA ARG A 50 -8.14 19.25 18.21
C ARG A 50 -7.21 18.59 19.21
N VAL A 51 -6.11 19.25 19.58
CA VAL A 51 -5.13 18.73 20.53
C VAL A 51 -5.75 18.58 21.93
N GLY A 52 -6.48 19.59 22.40
CA GLY A 52 -7.16 19.55 23.69
C GLY A 52 -8.21 18.45 23.79
N ALA A 53 -9.09 18.35 22.79
CA ALA A 53 -10.11 17.31 22.72
C ALA A 53 -9.46 15.92 22.59
N GLY A 54 -8.48 15.78 21.70
CA GLY A 54 -7.72 14.55 21.51
C GLY A 54 -7.06 14.05 22.79
N ALA A 55 -6.37 14.95 23.51
CA ALA A 55 -5.78 14.62 24.81
C ALA A 55 -6.84 14.18 25.83
N GLY A 56 -7.99 14.88 25.88
CA GLY A 56 -9.11 14.51 26.74
C GLY A 56 -9.67 13.12 26.44
N VAL A 57 -9.83 12.76 25.16
CA VAL A 57 -10.26 11.41 24.76
C VAL A 57 -9.23 10.37 25.15
N VAL A 58 -7.95 10.61 24.84
CA VAL A 58 -6.84 9.71 25.20
C VAL A 58 -6.83 9.44 26.70
N THR A 59 -6.92 10.49 27.53
CA THR A 59 -6.93 10.33 28.99
C THR A 59 -8.10 9.46 29.46
N ARG A 60 -9.31 9.69 28.95
CA ARG A 60 -10.50 8.93 29.38
C ARG A 60 -10.46 7.48 28.93
N VAL A 61 -10.06 7.21 27.68
CA VAL A 61 -9.92 5.85 27.15
C VAL A 61 -8.84 5.09 27.89
N GLN A 62 -7.67 5.69 28.09
CA GLN A 62 -6.57 5.05 28.82
C GLN A 62 -6.93 4.79 30.29
N ALA A 63 -7.67 5.70 30.93
CA ALA A 63 -8.20 5.46 32.28
C ALA A 63 -9.15 4.25 32.32
N ALA A 64 -10.05 4.13 31.33
CA ALA A 64 -10.96 2.99 31.25
C ALA A 64 -10.22 1.65 31.00
N ILE A 65 -9.22 1.66 30.10
CA ILE A 65 -8.36 0.50 29.83
C ILE A 65 -7.60 0.10 31.10
N ALA A 66 -6.94 1.05 31.77
CA ALA A 66 -6.18 0.80 32.99
C ALA A 66 -7.08 0.29 34.14
N GLU A 67 -8.31 0.79 34.24
CA GLU A 67 -9.27 0.35 35.25
C GLU A 67 -9.68 -1.12 35.02
N LEU A 68 -10.00 -1.51 33.78
CA LEU A 68 -10.30 -2.91 33.45
C LEU A 68 -9.07 -3.81 33.65
N GLU A 69 -7.89 -3.33 33.28
CA GLU A 69 -6.61 -4.03 33.45
C GLU A 69 -6.30 -4.33 34.93
N SER A 70 -6.52 -3.34 35.79
CA SER A 70 -6.38 -3.47 37.25
C SER A 70 -7.39 -4.48 37.82
N ARG A 71 -8.63 -4.47 37.32
CA ARG A 71 -9.70 -5.36 37.78
C ARG A 71 -9.51 -6.79 37.31
N ARG A 72 -9.15 -7.01 36.04
CA ARG A 72 -8.94 -8.34 35.48
C ARG A 72 -7.78 -9.08 36.15
N SER A 73 -6.81 -8.33 36.68
CA SER A 73 -5.62 -8.85 37.35
C SER A 73 -5.87 -9.22 38.83
N ARG A 74 -7.08 -9.02 39.36
CA ARG A 74 -7.39 -9.37 40.75
C ARG A 74 -7.52 -10.88 40.92
N VAL A 75 -6.79 -11.44 41.89
CA VAL A 75 -6.89 -12.87 42.26
C VAL A 75 -8.33 -13.30 42.56
N ALA A 76 -9.13 -12.41 43.15
CA ALA A 76 -10.54 -12.65 43.43
C ALA A 76 -11.35 -12.94 42.16
N LEU A 77 -11.00 -12.33 41.02
CA LEU A 77 -11.69 -12.58 39.75
C LEU A 77 -11.38 -13.97 39.21
N ALA A 78 -10.10 -14.32 39.11
CA ALA A 78 -9.69 -15.65 38.66
C ALA A 78 -10.29 -16.75 39.55
N THR A 79 -10.32 -16.54 40.87
CA THR A 79 -10.93 -17.46 41.83
C THR A 79 -12.44 -17.61 41.60
N ALA A 80 -13.14 -16.52 41.31
CA ALA A 80 -14.57 -16.54 41.03
C ALA A 80 -14.88 -17.32 39.74
N LEU A 81 -14.14 -17.05 38.66
CA LEU A 81 -14.31 -17.74 37.39
C LEU A 81 -13.99 -19.24 37.48
N GLN A 82 -12.94 -19.62 38.22
CA GLN A 82 -12.60 -21.04 38.47
C GLN A 82 -13.67 -21.80 39.27
N ARG A 83 -14.50 -21.07 40.04
CA ARG A 83 -15.63 -21.64 40.80
C ARG A 83 -16.96 -21.50 40.06
N GLU A 84 -16.94 -21.00 38.83
CA GLU A 84 -18.13 -20.70 38.04
C GLU A 84 -19.09 -19.73 38.76
N ASP A 85 -18.56 -18.86 39.63
CA ASP A 85 -19.32 -17.85 40.37
C ASP A 85 -19.35 -16.52 39.61
N GLN A 86 -20.25 -16.45 38.63
CA GLN A 86 -20.41 -15.28 37.77
C GLN A 86 -20.85 -14.03 38.54
N ALA A 87 -21.64 -14.18 39.62
CA ALA A 87 -22.08 -13.04 40.42
C ALA A 87 -20.90 -12.38 41.15
N SER A 88 -19.98 -13.17 41.69
CA SER A 88 -18.74 -12.64 42.27
C SER A 88 -17.83 -12.04 41.21
N ALA A 89 -17.71 -12.65 40.02
CA ALA A 89 -16.92 -12.10 38.92
C ALA A 89 -17.45 -10.74 38.47
N ASP A 90 -18.77 -10.62 38.30
CA ASP A 90 -19.46 -9.37 38.00
C ASP A 90 -19.21 -8.30 39.05
N ASN A 91 -19.27 -8.65 40.33
CA ASN A 91 -19.00 -7.71 41.42
C ASN A 91 -17.54 -7.21 41.42
N VAL A 92 -16.57 -8.03 41.01
CA VAL A 92 -15.18 -7.60 40.88
C VAL A 92 -15.01 -6.59 39.74
N ILE A 93 -15.68 -6.80 38.61
CA ILE A 93 -15.62 -5.87 37.46
C ILE A 93 -16.44 -4.60 37.71
N LYS A 94 -17.71 -4.72 38.13
CA LYS A 94 -18.63 -3.59 38.33
C LYS A 94 -18.37 -2.81 39.62
N GLY A 95 -17.81 -3.45 40.65
CA GLY A 95 -17.72 -2.89 42.00
C GLY A 95 -17.01 -1.52 42.04
N GLY A 96 -17.75 -0.46 42.31
CA GLY A 96 -17.23 0.91 42.36
C GLY A 96 -16.93 1.55 40.99
N TRP A 97 -17.28 0.90 39.87
CA TRP A 97 -17.16 1.45 38.52
C TRP A 97 -18.53 1.87 37.98
N SER A 98 -19.02 3.03 38.42
CA SER A 98 -20.39 3.51 38.15
C SER A 98 -20.70 3.76 36.67
N ALA A 99 -19.70 3.87 35.81
CA ALA A 99 -19.86 4.10 34.37
C ALA A 99 -20.17 2.82 33.57
N VAL A 100 -20.11 1.64 34.19
CA VAL A 100 -20.34 0.37 33.49
C VAL A 100 -21.83 0.15 33.25
N GLU A 101 -22.21 0.03 31.97
CA GLU A 101 -23.60 -0.26 31.56
C GLU A 101 -23.88 -1.76 31.55
N ALA A 102 -22.90 -2.57 31.13
CA ALA A 102 -23.00 -4.03 31.07
C ALA A 102 -21.64 -4.70 31.21
N VAL A 103 -21.66 -5.94 31.72
CA VAL A 103 -20.51 -6.85 31.74
C VAL A 103 -20.99 -8.18 31.18
N GLU A 104 -20.23 -8.74 30.25
CA GLU A 104 -20.49 -10.02 29.63
C GLU A 104 -19.23 -10.87 29.66
N TRP A 105 -19.41 -12.18 29.65
CA TRP A 105 -18.34 -13.15 29.79
C TRP A 105 -18.42 -14.12 28.61
N HIS A 106 -17.30 -14.30 27.93
CA HIS A 106 -17.20 -15.18 26.77
C HIS A 106 -16.15 -16.25 27.00
N ASP A 107 -16.33 -17.40 26.36
CA ASP A 107 -15.33 -18.45 26.35
C ASP A 107 -14.09 -18.01 25.55
N PRO A 108 -12.89 -18.55 25.81
CA PRO A 108 -11.69 -18.16 25.08
C PRO A 108 -11.70 -18.52 23.57
N GLY A 109 -12.53 -19.47 23.15
CA GLY A 109 -12.71 -19.85 21.75
C GLY A 109 -13.67 -18.94 21.00
N LEU A 110 -14.49 -18.17 21.72
CA LEU A 110 -15.57 -17.34 21.19
C LEU A 110 -16.58 -18.16 20.37
N ASP A 111 -16.84 -19.40 20.77
CA ASP A 111 -17.68 -20.35 20.02
C ASP A 111 -19.10 -19.79 19.77
N GLU A 112 -19.73 -19.20 20.79
CA GLU A 112 -21.06 -18.57 20.66
C GLU A 112 -21.02 -17.33 19.76
N PRO A 113 -20.11 -16.35 19.97
CA PRO A 113 -19.94 -15.24 19.05
C PRO A 113 -19.70 -15.64 17.58
N TYR A 114 -18.94 -16.71 17.32
CA TYR A 114 -18.68 -17.20 15.96
C TYR A 114 -19.84 -18.00 15.35
N ALA A 115 -20.77 -18.51 16.15
CA ALA A 115 -21.93 -19.24 15.63
C ALA A 115 -22.88 -18.35 14.83
N ASP A 116 -23.04 -17.08 15.23
CA ASP A 116 -23.78 -16.06 14.47
C ASP A 116 -23.17 -14.66 14.67
N PRO A 117 -22.06 -14.34 13.97
CA PRO A 117 -21.36 -13.05 14.11
C PRO A 117 -22.24 -11.86 13.74
N LYS A 118 -23.22 -12.06 12.86
CA LYS A 118 -24.14 -11.02 12.41
C LYS A 118 -25.10 -10.61 13.52
N ALA A 119 -25.68 -11.59 14.22
CA ALA A 119 -26.55 -11.32 15.36
C ALA A 119 -25.76 -10.82 16.57
N PHE A 120 -24.56 -11.35 16.80
CA PHE A 120 -23.69 -10.96 17.91
C PHE A 120 -23.14 -9.54 17.76
N GLY A 121 -22.79 -9.15 16.53
CA GLY A 121 -22.25 -7.86 16.17
C GLY A 121 -20.75 -7.92 15.90
N TYR A 122 -20.37 -7.72 14.63
CA TYR A 122 -18.98 -7.81 14.16
C TYR A 122 -18.00 -6.90 14.92
N GLY A 123 -18.40 -5.68 15.29
CA GLY A 123 -17.53 -4.78 16.06
C GLY A 123 -17.24 -5.30 17.46
N LYS A 124 -18.23 -5.93 18.10
CA LYS A 124 -18.11 -6.54 19.42
C LYS A 124 -17.23 -7.80 19.37
N LEU A 125 -17.41 -8.63 18.35
CA LEU A 125 -16.52 -9.77 18.10
C LEU A 125 -15.07 -9.31 17.87
N GLY A 126 -14.86 -8.31 17.01
CA GLY A 126 -13.52 -7.81 16.69
C GLY A 126 -12.77 -7.26 17.90
N VAL A 127 -13.43 -6.61 18.88
CA VAL A 127 -12.74 -6.14 20.09
C VAL A 127 -12.34 -7.32 21.01
N LEU A 128 -13.15 -8.39 21.07
CA LEU A 128 -12.83 -9.61 21.81
C LEU A 128 -11.63 -10.33 21.19
N GLU A 129 -11.62 -10.49 19.87
CA GLU A 129 -10.51 -11.09 19.12
C GLU A 129 -9.19 -10.33 19.32
N LEU A 130 -9.22 -9.00 19.19
CA LEU A 130 -8.03 -8.16 19.40
C LEU A 130 -7.49 -8.28 20.82
N ALA A 131 -8.38 -8.42 21.82
CA ALA A 131 -7.97 -8.59 23.21
C ALA A 131 -7.29 -9.95 23.45
N LEU A 132 -7.80 -11.01 22.83
CA LEU A 132 -7.21 -12.35 22.83
C LEU A 132 -5.88 -12.40 22.10
N GLN A 133 -5.77 -11.72 20.95
CA GLN A 133 -4.57 -11.71 20.11
C GLN A 133 -3.35 -11.23 20.89
N ASP A 134 -3.47 -10.14 21.63
CA ASP A 134 -2.33 -9.52 22.32
C ASP A 134 -2.30 -9.80 23.83
N ASN A 135 -3.23 -10.60 24.33
CA ASN A 135 -3.43 -10.87 25.76
C ASN A 135 -3.51 -9.61 26.62
N THR A 136 -4.15 -8.56 26.09
CA THR A 136 -4.22 -7.23 26.70
C THR A 136 -5.62 -6.64 26.60
N THR A 137 -5.89 -5.61 27.40
CA THR A 137 -7.16 -4.89 27.31
C THR A 137 -7.22 -4.07 26.02
N ARG A 138 -8.28 -4.26 25.23
CA ARG A 138 -8.54 -3.50 24.00
C ARG A 138 -9.81 -2.70 24.13
N ALA A 139 -9.86 -1.55 23.44
CA ALA A 139 -11.02 -0.68 23.41
C ALA A 139 -11.36 -0.24 21.98
N ALA A 140 -12.66 -0.20 21.67
CA ALA A 140 -13.19 0.26 20.40
C ALA A 140 -14.60 0.81 20.59
N VAL A 141 -15.04 1.70 19.70
CA VAL A 141 -16.45 2.06 19.60
C VAL A 141 -17.16 1.02 18.74
N VAL A 142 -18.23 0.43 19.26
CA VAL A 142 -18.97 -0.63 18.59
C VAL A 142 -20.46 -0.35 18.65
N MET A 143 -21.23 -0.91 17.71
CA MET A 143 -22.68 -0.95 17.82
C MET A 143 -23.09 -2.04 18.80
N ASP A 144 -23.69 -1.67 19.93
CA ASP A 144 -24.15 -2.60 20.96
C ASP A 144 -25.48 -2.10 21.55
N ALA A 145 -26.43 -3.02 21.76
CA ALA A 145 -27.80 -2.70 22.17
C ALA A 145 -28.45 -1.61 21.29
N GLY A 146 -28.22 -1.67 19.98
CA GLY A 146 -28.81 -0.77 18.98
C GLY A 146 -28.23 0.65 18.93
N SER A 147 -27.14 0.94 19.63
CA SER A 147 -26.49 2.26 19.58
C SER A 147 -24.98 2.20 19.80
N PRO A 148 -24.20 3.22 19.39
CA PRO A 148 -22.76 3.19 19.57
C PRO A 148 -22.38 3.27 21.06
N ARG A 149 -21.42 2.44 21.47
CA ARG A 149 -20.88 2.40 22.84
C ARG A 149 -19.37 2.22 22.81
N LEU A 150 -18.70 2.64 23.88
CA LEU A 150 -17.30 2.29 24.08
C LEU A 150 -17.25 0.88 24.67
N ALA A 151 -16.75 -0.06 23.90
CA ALA A 151 -16.50 -1.41 24.34
C ALA A 151 -15.06 -1.55 24.84
N LEU A 152 -14.88 -2.29 25.93
CA LEU A 152 -13.60 -2.81 26.36
C LEU A 152 -13.67 -4.33 26.46
N ALA A 153 -12.62 -5.01 26.00
CA ALA A 153 -12.48 -6.44 26.13
C ALA A 153 -11.12 -6.79 26.74
N ALA A 154 -11.08 -7.81 27.59
CA ALA A 154 -9.82 -8.31 28.13
C ALA A 154 -9.88 -9.80 28.49
N PRO A 155 -8.83 -10.59 28.18
CA PRO A 155 -8.74 -11.95 28.68
C PRO A 155 -8.41 -11.97 30.18
N VAL A 156 -9.04 -12.87 30.93
CA VAL A 156 -8.70 -13.14 32.33
C VAL A 156 -7.83 -14.39 32.38
N LEU A 157 -6.61 -14.25 32.92
CA LEU A 157 -5.63 -15.34 32.94
C LEU A 157 -5.50 -15.96 34.33
N ALA A 158 -5.30 -17.27 34.36
CA ALA A 158 -4.79 -18.00 35.51
C ALA A 158 -3.78 -19.05 35.04
N ASP A 159 -2.63 -19.13 35.70
CA ASP A 159 -1.55 -20.08 35.39
C ASP A 159 -1.14 -20.09 33.90
N GLY A 160 -1.14 -18.91 33.27
CA GLY A 160 -0.77 -18.75 31.86
C GLY A 160 -1.84 -19.19 30.85
N ARG A 161 -3.04 -19.54 31.30
CA ARG A 161 -4.20 -19.89 30.45
C ARG A 161 -5.29 -18.84 30.55
N VAL A 162 -5.96 -18.56 29.44
CA VAL A 162 -7.16 -17.71 29.42
C VAL A 162 -8.34 -18.51 29.97
N LEU A 163 -8.93 -18.05 31.06
CA LEU A 163 -10.11 -18.68 31.67
C LEU A 163 -11.40 -18.24 30.96
N SER A 164 -11.51 -16.94 30.66
CA SER A 164 -12.65 -16.32 30.00
C SER A 164 -12.22 -14.94 29.48
N VAL A 165 -12.98 -14.39 28.55
CA VAL A 165 -12.84 -13.01 28.07
C VAL A 165 -13.96 -12.16 28.64
N VAL A 166 -13.59 -11.10 29.36
CA VAL A 166 -14.57 -10.12 29.86
C VAL A 166 -14.81 -9.06 28.79
N TYR A 167 -16.08 -8.75 28.55
CA TYR A 167 -16.54 -7.61 27.76
C TYR A 167 -17.23 -6.61 28.69
N VAL A 168 -16.85 -5.34 28.61
CA VAL A 168 -17.40 -4.23 29.39
C VAL A 168 -17.92 -3.16 28.46
N ARG A 169 -19.19 -2.78 28.65
CA ARG A 169 -19.83 -1.71 27.90
C ARG A 169 -19.85 -0.41 28.71
N LEU A 170 -19.30 0.64 28.13
CA LEU A 170 -19.30 2.00 28.67
C LEU A 170 -20.10 2.95 27.78
N PRO A 171 -20.66 4.05 28.35
CA PRO A 171 -21.38 5.04 27.57
C PRO A 171 -20.48 5.70 26.53
N LEU A 172 -21.05 6.06 25.39
CA LEU A 172 -20.32 6.77 24.33
C LEU A 172 -19.77 8.12 24.80
N GLU A 173 -20.37 8.73 25.83
CA GLU A 173 -19.94 9.98 26.43
C GLU A 173 -18.54 9.90 27.08
N THR A 174 -18.04 8.70 27.38
CA THR A 174 -16.66 8.49 27.78
C THR A 174 -15.68 9.01 26.74
N VAL A 175 -15.97 8.83 25.44
CA VAL A 175 -15.11 9.31 24.35
C VAL A 175 -15.62 10.60 23.69
N THR A 176 -16.91 10.89 23.73
CA THR A 176 -17.47 12.07 23.07
C THR A 176 -17.52 13.32 23.95
N GLY A 177 -17.54 13.17 25.28
CA GLY A 177 -17.59 14.28 26.22
C GLY A 177 -16.49 15.35 26.01
N PRO A 178 -15.20 14.98 25.82
CA PRO A 178 -14.16 15.97 25.53
C PRO A 178 -14.41 16.78 24.25
N LEU A 179 -14.99 16.16 23.21
CA LEU A 179 -15.30 16.84 21.96
C LEU A 179 -16.52 17.77 22.10
N GLN A 180 -17.54 17.34 22.85
CA GLN A 180 -18.70 18.18 23.14
C GLN A 180 -18.30 19.47 23.88
N SER A 181 -17.34 19.36 24.80
CA SER A 181 -16.83 20.50 25.57
C SER A 181 -15.77 21.33 24.85
N ALA A 182 -15.28 20.90 23.68
CA ALA A 182 -14.23 21.62 22.98
C ALA A 182 -14.72 23.01 22.52
N ASP A 183 -13.85 24.01 22.57
CA ASP A 183 -14.16 25.35 22.03
C ASP A 183 -14.00 25.30 20.49
N LEU A 184 -15.08 25.42 19.73
CA LEU A 184 -15.05 25.33 18.28
C LEU A 184 -15.97 26.38 17.67
N SER A 185 -15.47 27.12 16.69
CA SER A 185 -16.29 28.03 15.89
C SER A 185 -17.25 27.25 14.97
N ASP A 186 -18.40 27.82 14.64
CA ASP A 186 -19.37 27.22 13.71
C ASP A 186 -18.80 27.03 12.29
N ASP A 187 -17.82 27.86 11.91
CA ASP A 187 -17.12 27.81 10.61
C ASP A 187 -15.99 26.76 10.57
N ALA A 188 -15.79 25.99 11.64
CA ALA A 188 -14.75 24.98 11.74
C ALA A 188 -15.34 23.57 11.80
N TYR A 189 -14.48 22.56 11.71
CA TYR A 189 -14.87 21.16 11.77
C TYR A 189 -14.07 20.42 12.84
N LEU A 190 -14.73 19.55 13.61
CA LEU A 190 -14.11 18.64 14.58
C LEU A 190 -14.86 17.30 14.60
N ALA A 191 -14.13 16.20 14.53
CA ALA A 191 -14.73 14.87 14.64
C ALA A 191 -13.82 13.88 15.39
N LEU A 192 -14.45 12.88 16.01
CA LEU A 192 -13.80 11.65 16.47
C LEU A 192 -14.09 10.58 15.43
N ARG A 193 -13.06 10.01 14.81
CA ARG A 193 -13.18 8.96 13.78
C ARG A 193 -12.65 7.64 14.28
N GLN A 194 -13.31 6.55 13.89
CA GLN A 194 -12.79 5.18 13.99
C GLN A 194 -12.87 4.55 12.60
N GLY A 195 -11.72 4.19 12.01
CA GLY A 195 -11.68 3.87 10.58
C GLY A 195 -12.16 5.07 9.74
N ARG A 196 -13.15 4.88 8.87
CA ARG A 196 -13.81 5.95 8.11
C ARG A 196 -15.06 6.53 8.79
N HIS A 197 -15.55 5.88 9.85
CA HIS A 197 -16.79 6.27 10.52
C HIS A 197 -16.58 7.44 11.50
N ASN A 198 -17.43 8.47 11.41
CA ASN A 198 -17.51 9.55 12.39
C ASN A 198 -18.29 9.07 13.63
N VAL A 199 -17.57 8.75 14.71
CA VAL A 199 -18.16 8.45 16.01
C VAL A 199 -18.85 9.68 16.62
N PHE A 200 -18.26 10.85 16.37
CA PHE A 200 -18.80 12.15 16.75
C PHE A 200 -18.36 13.16 15.70
N GLU A 201 -19.24 14.12 15.40
CA GLU A 201 -18.98 15.17 14.43
C GLU A 201 -19.67 16.47 14.88
N ARG A 202 -18.99 17.60 14.69
CA ARG A 202 -19.54 18.93 14.95
C ARG A 202 -18.89 19.98 14.04
N GLY A 203 -19.69 20.92 13.56
CA GLY A 203 -19.25 22.03 12.73
C GLY A 203 -19.54 21.84 11.25
N ASP A 204 -18.76 22.48 10.37
CA ASP A 204 -18.97 22.45 8.92
C ASP A 204 -18.47 21.15 8.27
N ALA A 205 -19.39 20.26 7.94
CA ALA A 205 -19.12 18.97 7.29
C ALA A 205 -18.46 19.10 5.90
N ALA A 206 -18.52 20.26 5.24
CA ALA A 206 -17.81 20.46 3.98
C ALA A 206 -16.28 20.38 4.12
N LEU A 207 -15.77 20.60 5.34
CA LEU A 207 -14.34 20.51 5.67
C LEU A 207 -13.90 19.09 6.07
N ALA A 208 -14.83 18.13 6.14
CA ALA A 208 -14.58 16.79 6.67
C ALA A 208 -13.49 16.02 5.89
N SER A 209 -13.40 16.20 4.58
CA SER A 209 -12.42 15.51 3.72
C SER A 209 -10.98 16.00 3.96
N GLY A 210 -10.80 17.28 4.32
CA GLY A 210 -9.48 17.87 4.59
C GLY A 210 -9.00 17.76 6.04
N ALA A 211 -9.84 17.25 6.95
CA ALA A 211 -9.61 17.29 8.40
C ALA A 211 -8.59 16.28 8.94
N GLU A 212 -8.17 15.32 8.11
CA GLU A 212 -7.19 14.28 8.51
C GLU A 212 -5.80 14.85 8.79
N PHE A 213 -5.47 16.00 8.19
CA PHE A 213 -4.17 16.62 8.40
C PHE A 213 -3.99 17.05 9.87
N GLY A 214 -2.96 16.52 10.52
CA GLY A 214 -2.66 16.79 11.94
C GLY A 214 -3.56 16.05 12.93
N ALA A 215 -4.25 14.99 12.49
CA ALA A 215 -5.07 14.14 13.36
C ALA A 215 -4.32 13.69 14.64
N VAL A 216 -5.04 13.66 15.76
CA VAL A 216 -4.49 13.21 17.05
C VAL A 216 -4.95 11.77 17.31
N PRO A 217 -4.06 10.77 17.22
CA PRO A 217 -4.43 9.37 17.42
C PRO A 217 -4.77 9.09 18.90
N VAL A 218 -5.77 8.25 19.13
CA VAL A 218 -6.12 7.76 20.45
C VAL A 218 -5.37 6.45 20.70
N ALA A 219 -4.25 6.56 21.42
CA ALA A 219 -3.35 5.44 21.68
C ALA A 219 -4.08 4.18 22.16
N GLY A 220 -3.68 3.01 21.64
CA GLY A 220 -4.27 1.71 22.00
C GLY A 220 -5.59 1.38 21.28
N THR A 221 -6.10 2.28 20.42
CA THR A 221 -7.35 2.10 19.67
C THR A 221 -7.16 2.49 18.20
N ARG A 222 -8.19 2.25 17.36
CA ARG A 222 -8.24 2.74 15.97
C ARG A 222 -8.87 4.13 15.84
N MET A 223 -9.10 4.83 16.97
CA MET A 223 -9.73 6.14 16.98
C MET A 223 -8.72 7.27 16.79
N ARG A 224 -9.19 8.40 16.22
CA ARG A 224 -8.41 9.64 16.10
C ARG A 224 -9.33 10.85 16.12
N VAL A 225 -8.83 11.96 16.63
CA VAL A 225 -9.53 13.26 16.60
C VAL A 225 -9.00 14.08 15.42
N VAL A 226 -9.91 14.49 14.54
CA VAL A 226 -9.62 15.24 13.32
C VAL A 226 -10.27 16.62 13.39
N ALA A 227 -9.68 17.62 12.75
CA ALA A 227 -10.24 18.96 12.72
C ALA A 227 -9.75 19.75 11.51
N ALA A 228 -10.56 20.67 11.01
CA ALA A 228 -10.22 21.54 9.89
C ALA A 228 -10.82 22.94 10.05
N ALA A 229 -10.17 23.93 9.44
CA ALA A 229 -10.70 25.27 9.23
C ALA A 229 -10.69 25.59 7.72
N PRO A 230 -11.48 26.59 7.27
CA PRO A 230 -11.47 27.04 5.89
C PRO A 230 -10.07 27.51 5.46
N ALA A 231 -9.66 27.10 4.26
CA ALA A 231 -8.35 27.48 3.72
C ALA A 231 -8.29 28.99 3.45
N GLY A 232 -7.19 29.63 3.87
CA GLY A 232 -6.86 31.00 3.49
C GLY A 232 -6.51 31.11 2.00
N SER A 233 -6.71 32.29 1.42
CA SER A 233 -6.54 32.56 -0.02
C SER A 233 -5.09 32.83 -0.45
N GLY A 234 -4.17 32.99 0.51
CA GLY A 234 -2.74 33.16 0.22
C GLY A 234 -1.85 33.33 1.44
N SER A 235 -0.59 33.66 1.20
CA SER A 235 0.37 33.98 2.27
C SER A 235 0.07 35.37 2.82
N LEU A 236 -0.20 35.45 4.13
CA LEU A 236 -0.43 36.69 4.89
C LEU A 236 0.52 37.84 4.51
N PHE A 237 1.80 37.52 4.33
CA PHE A 237 2.83 38.51 4.02
C PHE A 237 2.67 39.12 2.63
N SER A 238 2.19 38.34 1.67
CA SER A 238 2.04 38.78 0.27
C SER A 238 0.91 39.80 0.09
N HIS A 239 -0.22 39.60 0.75
CA HIS A 239 -1.39 40.48 0.58
C HIS A 239 -1.20 41.87 1.21
N PHE A 240 -0.66 41.96 2.44
CA PHE A 240 -0.38 43.27 3.04
C PHE A 240 0.75 44.01 2.32
N LEU A 241 1.75 43.29 1.78
CA LEU A 241 2.81 43.89 0.98
C LEU A 241 2.28 44.45 -0.35
N LEU A 242 1.40 43.71 -1.03
CA LEU A 242 0.72 44.18 -2.25
C LEU A 242 -0.21 45.37 -1.98
N ALA A 243 -0.91 45.38 -0.84
CA ALA A 243 -1.70 46.51 -0.40
C ALA A 243 -0.83 47.76 -0.17
N GLY A 244 0.32 47.61 0.51
CA GLY A 244 1.28 48.68 0.71
C GLY A 244 1.86 49.21 -0.60
N LEU A 245 2.20 48.33 -1.53
CA LEU A 245 2.72 48.70 -2.85
C LEU A 245 1.67 49.47 -3.67
N GLY A 246 0.41 49.01 -3.67
CA GLY A 246 -0.70 49.70 -4.32
C GLY A 246 -0.96 51.08 -3.73
N LEU A 247 -0.84 51.23 -2.41
CA LEU A 247 -0.95 52.53 -1.72
C LEU A 247 0.19 53.47 -2.12
N LEU A 248 1.43 52.98 -2.19
CA LEU A 248 2.59 53.77 -2.65
C LEU A 248 2.42 54.24 -4.10
N VAL A 249 1.91 53.38 -4.99
CA VAL A 249 1.59 53.75 -6.38
C VAL A 249 0.51 54.82 -6.43
N ALA A 250 -0.57 54.68 -5.64
CA ALA A 250 -1.61 55.70 -5.56
C ALA A 250 -1.08 57.04 -5.06
N ILE A 251 -0.27 57.04 -4.00
CA ILE A 251 0.38 58.24 -3.46
C ILE A 251 1.31 58.86 -4.50
N GLY A 252 2.11 58.07 -5.20
CA GLY A 252 3.00 58.54 -6.27
C GLY A 252 2.24 59.19 -7.43
N LEU A 253 1.11 58.61 -7.84
CA LEU A 253 0.24 59.17 -8.89
C LEU A 253 -0.46 60.48 -8.45
N LEU A 254 -0.82 60.59 -7.17
CA LEU A 254 -1.42 61.79 -6.58
C LEU A 254 -0.39 62.92 -6.35
N LEU A 255 0.86 62.57 -6.04
CA LEU A 255 1.97 63.51 -5.84
C LEU A 255 2.69 63.91 -7.15
N GLN A 256 2.45 63.18 -8.25
CA GLN A 256 3.02 63.46 -9.57
C GLN A 256 2.85 64.92 -10.07
N PRO A 257 1.73 65.63 -9.80
CA PRO A 257 1.58 67.05 -10.14
C PRO A 257 2.48 67.98 -9.31
N HIS A 258 2.87 67.57 -8.09
CA HIS A 258 3.69 68.35 -7.17
C HIS A 258 5.20 68.07 -7.32
N LEU A 259 5.56 66.88 -7.78
CA LEU A 259 6.95 66.47 -8.04
C LEU A 259 7.50 66.97 -9.39
N LYS A 260 6.67 67.57 -10.25
CA LYS A 260 7.09 68.20 -11.52
C LYS A 260 7.67 69.62 -11.38
N LEU A 261 7.94 70.08 -10.16
CA LEU A 261 8.60 71.36 -9.85
C LEU A 261 9.88 71.16 -9.04
N ARG A 262 10.82 70.33 -9.54
CA ARG A 262 12.26 70.47 -9.24
C ARG A 262 13.07 69.55 -10.17
N ARG A 263 13.32 70.03 -11.39
CA ARG A 263 14.40 69.50 -12.24
C ARG A 263 15.11 70.67 -12.92
N LYS A 264 16.18 71.12 -12.25
CA LYS A 264 17.29 72.03 -12.65
C LYS A 264 18.23 71.99 -11.43
N SER A 265 19.54 71.86 -11.49
CA SER A 265 20.56 71.95 -12.55
C SER A 265 21.76 71.10 -12.09
N ALA A 266 22.70 70.88 -13.00
CA ALA A 266 23.90 70.06 -12.87
C ALA A 266 25.03 70.66 -12.00
N ASP A 267 25.97 69.75 -11.71
CA ASP A 267 27.43 69.86 -11.51
C ASP A 267 28.06 70.00 -10.10
N ASP A 268 29.09 69.14 -9.98
CA ASP A 268 30.27 69.06 -9.12
C ASP A 268 30.18 68.63 -7.64
N ALA A 269 30.73 67.43 -7.34
CA ALA A 269 31.84 67.23 -6.39
C ALA A 269 32.31 65.75 -6.32
N GLU A 270 33.58 65.62 -5.95
CA GLU A 270 34.57 64.51 -5.98
C GLU A 270 34.29 63.20 -5.19
N PRO A 271 35.13 62.15 -5.38
CA PRO A 271 34.80 60.76 -5.07
C PRO A 271 35.27 60.28 -3.69
N ALA A 272 34.53 59.34 -3.09
CA ALA A 272 34.96 58.63 -1.89
C ALA A 272 34.55 57.13 -1.92
N VAL A 273 35.61 56.33 -2.03
CA VAL A 273 35.87 54.93 -1.61
C VAL A 273 34.81 54.21 -0.76
N ALA A 274 34.41 52.99 -1.19
CA ALA A 274 34.08 51.82 -0.35
C ALA A 274 34.01 50.56 -1.22
N SER A 275 35.05 49.72 -1.22
CA SER A 275 35.08 48.39 -0.60
C SER A 275 34.28 47.30 -1.35
N ASP A 276 34.89 46.75 -2.40
CA ASP A 276 34.53 45.45 -2.95
C ASP A 276 35.07 44.34 -2.03
N GLY A 277 34.15 43.55 -1.46
CA GLY A 277 34.45 42.25 -0.88
C GLY A 277 34.28 41.17 -1.95
N PRO A 278 35.20 40.21 -2.05
CA PRO A 278 35.20 39.25 -3.16
C PRO A 278 34.06 38.23 -3.06
N THR A 279 33.46 37.95 -4.21
CA THR A 279 32.45 36.93 -4.43
C THR A 279 33.01 35.51 -4.35
N LEU A 280 32.14 34.56 -4.06
CA LEU A 280 32.34 33.11 -3.85
C LEU A 280 33.19 32.38 -4.92
N GLY A 281 33.43 32.99 -6.09
CA GLY A 281 34.31 32.46 -7.13
C GLY A 281 35.81 32.51 -6.81
N GLU A 282 36.23 33.28 -5.80
CA GLU A 282 37.65 33.42 -5.44
C GLU A 282 38.10 32.52 -4.25
N LEU A 283 37.17 31.76 -3.64
CA LEU A 283 37.49 30.78 -2.58
C LEU A 283 37.77 29.36 -3.09
N GLN A 284 37.64 29.09 -4.39
CA GLN A 284 37.86 27.75 -4.97
C GLN A 284 39.20 27.55 -5.69
N ALA A 285 40.11 28.54 -5.63
CA ALA A 285 41.39 28.51 -6.35
C ALA A 285 42.64 28.45 -5.44
N SER A 286 42.61 27.71 -4.32
CA SER A 286 43.76 27.57 -3.39
C SER A 286 44.35 26.16 -3.32
N GLY A 287 44.50 25.51 -4.48
CA GLY A 287 44.95 24.12 -4.62
C GLY A 287 46.16 23.69 -3.78
N GLN A 288 45.91 22.78 -2.84
CA GLN A 288 46.90 21.94 -2.16
C GLN A 288 46.17 20.59 -1.90
N ILE A 289 46.50 19.45 -2.51
CA ILE A 289 47.67 18.58 -2.25
C ILE A 289 47.76 17.51 -3.38
N LYS A 290 48.99 17.09 -3.70
CA LYS A 290 49.41 16.17 -4.78
C LYS A 290 49.27 14.67 -4.41
N PRO A 291 49.00 13.77 -5.39
CA PRO A 291 49.02 12.31 -5.19
C PRO A 291 50.41 11.70 -5.48
N PRO A 292 50.75 10.54 -4.89
CA PRO A 292 51.85 9.69 -5.34
C PRO A 292 51.36 8.45 -6.12
N GLU A 293 52.10 8.09 -7.17
CA GLU A 293 52.04 6.78 -7.87
C GLU A 293 53.26 5.88 -7.45
N PRO A 294 53.49 4.69 -8.06
CA PRO A 294 53.03 3.39 -7.60
C PRO A 294 54.21 2.43 -7.30
N LYS A 295 53.96 1.29 -6.65
CA LYS A 295 54.87 0.11 -6.71
C LYS A 295 54.12 -1.22 -6.65
N ALA A 296 54.71 -2.19 -7.35
CA ALA A 296 54.14 -3.45 -7.81
C ALA A 296 54.37 -4.65 -6.86
N GLU A 297 53.52 -5.67 -7.10
CA GLU A 297 53.69 -7.13 -7.01
C GLU A 297 54.10 -7.82 -5.69
N ALA A 298 53.22 -8.74 -5.26
CA ALA A 298 53.61 -10.08 -4.81
C ALA A 298 52.45 -11.09 -5.02
N GLU A 299 52.83 -12.29 -5.40
CA GLU A 299 52.02 -13.41 -5.90
C GLU A 299 51.25 -14.19 -4.81
N GLY A 300 50.20 -14.89 -5.26
CA GLY A 300 49.99 -16.30 -4.92
C GLY A 300 49.12 -16.64 -3.70
N MET A 301 47.91 -17.15 -3.95
CA MET A 301 47.43 -18.41 -3.33
C MET A 301 46.20 -18.94 -4.06
N GLN A 302 46.41 -19.99 -4.85
CA GLN A 302 45.38 -20.85 -5.43
C GLN A 302 44.67 -21.63 -4.32
N LYS A 303 43.33 -21.63 -4.34
CA LYS A 303 42.53 -22.62 -3.60
C LYS A 303 42.57 -23.96 -4.37
N PRO A 304 42.83 -25.10 -3.71
CA PRO A 304 42.89 -26.40 -4.38
C PRO A 304 41.47 -26.87 -4.81
N PRO A 305 41.33 -27.53 -5.98
CA PRO A 305 40.10 -28.18 -6.37
C PRO A 305 39.94 -29.54 -5.64
N MET A 306 38.74 -29.82 -5.14
CA MET A 306 38.41 -31.13 -4.60
C MET A 306 38.20 -32.16 -5.72
N PRO A 307 38.63 -33.42 -5.55
CA PRO A 307 38.45 -34.49 -6.54
C PRO A 307 36.99 -35.00 -6.58
N PRO A 308 36.50 -35.44 -7.75
CA PRO A 308 35.15 -35.99 -7.87
C PRO A 308 35.10 -37.41 -7.28
N MET A 309 34.12 -37.68 -6.42
CA MET A 309 33.78 -39.03 -5.96
C MET A 309 32.60 -39.61 -6.75
N PRO A 310 32.59 -40.93 -6.96
CA PRO A 310 31.80 -41.59 -8.00
C PRO A 310 30.30 -41.64 -7.67
N ALA A 311 29.48 -41.45 -8.70
CA ALA A 311 28.02 -41.55 -8.64
C ALA A 311 27.57 -42.98 -8.32
N ALA A 312 26.69 -43.10 -7.32
CA ALA A 312 25.84 -44.27 -7.08
C ALA A 312 24.41 -43.98 -7.58
N PRO A 313 23.62 -45.01 -7.94
CA PRO A 313 22.72 -44.95 -9.09
C PRO A 313 21.32 -44.42 -8.79
N GLY A 314 20.77 -43.68 -9.76
CA GLY A 314 19.33 -43.62 -10.04
C GLY A 314 18.51 -42.55 -9.33
N ARG A 315 18.99 -41.31 -9.22
CA ARG A 315 18.17 -40.14 -8.83
C ARG A 315 17.34 -39.69 -10.04
N ALA A 316 16.05 -39.38 -9.86
CA ALA A 316 15.33 -38.53 -10.80
C ALA A 316 16.16 -37.25 -10.99
N VAL A 317 16.38 -36.84 -12.24
CA VAL A 317 17.25 -35.70 -12.55
C VAL A 317 16.54 -34.43 -12.09
N LEU A 318 16.96 -33.88 -10.95
CA LEU A 318 16.49 -32.58 -10.48
C LEU A 318 16.87 -31.52 -11.52
N ASP A 319 15.87 -30.99 -12.22
CA ASP A 319 16.08 -30.00 -13.27
C ASP A 319 16.37 -28.64 -12.63
N ARG A 320 17.58 -28.12 -12.79
CA ARG A 320 17.97 -26.81 -12.24
C ARG A 320 17.07 -25.67 -12.76
N SER A 321 16.52 -25.79 -13.96
CA SER A 321 15.71 -24.75 -14.58
C SER A 321 14.43 -24.44 -13.80
N ILE A 322 13.92 -25.35 -12.95
CA ILE A 322 12.72 -25.07 -12.15
C ILE A 322 12.98 -24.08 -11.01
N PHE A 323 14.24 -23.91 -10.59
CA PHE A 323 14.63 -22.95 -9.54
C PHE A 323 14.84 -21.57 -10.18
N ARG A 324 13.78 -20.77 -10.20
CA ARG A 324 13.74 -19.45 -10.86
C ARG A 324 14.18 -18.34 -9.89
N ALA A 325 14.06 -17.08 -10.32
CA ALA A 325 14.51 -15.94 -9.53
C ALA A 325 13.65 -15.65 -8.29
N TYR A 326 12.36 -15.98 -8.27
CA TYR A 326 11.45 -15.58 -7.17
C TYR A 326 10.68 -16.75 -6.56
N ASP A 327 10.65 -17.89 -7.25
CA ASP A 327 9.90 -19.08 -6.89
C ASP A 327 10.54 -20.33 -7.54
N ILE A 328 9.93 -21.48 -7.27
CA ILE A 328 10.19 -22.72 -8.01
C ILE A 328 8.99 -22.99 -8.92
N ARG A 329 9.21 -23.24 -10.21
CA ARG A 329 8.14 -23.51 -11.20
C ARG A 329 8.55 -24.55 -12.22
N GLY A 330 7.70 -25.55 -12.44
CA GLY A 330 7.94 -26.60 -13.43
C GLY A 330 6.65 -27.12 -14.06
N VAL A 331 6.82 -27.98 -15.07
CA VAL A 331 5.73 -28.68 -15.75
C VAL A 331 5.58 -30.06 -15.13
N VAL A 332 4.39 -30.35 -14.63
CA VAL A 332 4.11 -31.58 -13.90
C VAL A 332 4.21 -32.78 -14.84
N GLY A 333 4.97 -33.79 -14.43
CA GLY A 333 5.27 -34.99 -15.23
C GLY A 333 6.38 -34.79 -16.28
N LYS A 334 7.01 -33.62 -16.34
CA LYS A 334 8.21 -33.36 -17.16
C LYS A 334 9.40 -32.92 -16.30
N THR A 335 9.27 -31.78 -15.63
CA THR A 335 10.34 -31.16 -14.82
C THR A 335 9.98 -31.07 -13.33
N LEU A 336 8.72 -31.32 -12.98
CA LEU A 336 8.23 -31.35 -11.61
C LEU A 336 7.40 -32.61 -11.35
N ASP A 337 7.67 -33.30 -10.26
CA ASP A 337 6.95 -34.48 -9.78
C ASP A 337 6.93 -34.55 -8.24
N GLU A 338 6.27 -35.56 -7.69
CA GLU A 338 6.10 -35.76 -6.25
C GLU A 338 7.44 -35.98 -5.54
N GLU A 339 8.40 -36.66 -6.17
CA GLU A 339 9.73 -36.85 -5.56
C GLU A 339 10.50 -35.53 -5.48
N THR A 340 10.45 -34.74 -6.54
CA THR A 340 11.03 -33.40 -6.58
C THR A 340 10.38 -32.50 -5.52
N ALA A 341 9.05 -32.51 -5.40
CA ALA A 341 8.32 -31.76 -4.38
C ALA A 341 8.72 -32.17 -2.95
N ARG A 342 8.89 -33.47 -2.70
CA ARG A 342 9.36 -34.00 -1.41
C ARG A 342 10.78 -33.55 -1.09
N LEU A 343 11.70 -33.61 -2.05
CA LEU A 343 13.08 -33.14 -1.88
C LEU A 343 13.12 -31.63 -1.61
N ILE A 344 12.30 -30.85 -2.31
CA ILE A 344 12.14 -29.41 -2.04
C ILE A 344 11.62 -29.17 -0.62
N GLY A 345 10.60 -29.90 -0.19
CA GLY A 345 10.07 -29.82 1.18
C GLY A 345 11.14 -30.12 2.22
N GLN A 346 11.94 -31.17 2.01
CA GLN A 346 13.03 -31.51 2.91
C GLN A 346 14.14 -30.44 2.91
N ALA A 347 14.47 -29.86 1.76
CA ALA A 347 15.45 -28.79 1.64
C ALA A 347 15.00 -27.52 2.40
N ILE A 348 13.74 -27.12 2.26
CA ILE A 348 13.13 -26.01 3.02
C ILE A 348 13.20 -26.31 4.52
N GLY A 349 12.78 -27.51 4.93
CA GLY A 349 12.84 -27.92 6.33
C GLY A 349 14.26 -27.98 6.90
N SER A 350 15.26 -28.25 6.06
CA SER A 350 16.68 -28.22 6.43
C SER A 350 17.18 -26.78 6.68
N VAL A 351 16.76 -25.82 5.85
CA VAL A 351 17.03 -24.40 6.07
C VAL A 351 16.39 -23.93 7.37
N MET A 352 15.11 -24.26 7.57
CA MET A 352 14.39 -23.93 8.80
C MET A 352 15.05 -24.55 10.04
N HIS A 353 15.49 -25.81 9.97
CA HIS A 353 16.24 -26.46 11.05
C HIS A 353 17.49 -25.66 11.42
N ALA A 354 18.28 -25.22 10.42
CA ALA A 354 19.48 -24.43 10.65
C ALA A 354 19.19 -23.04 11.26
N GLN A 355 17.97 -22.51 11.07
CA GLN A 355 17.52 -21.23 11.65
C GLN A 355 16.77 -21.39 12.98
N GLY A 356 16.53 -22.63 13.45
CA GLY A 356 15.72 -22.89 14.63
C GLY A 356 14.20 -22.71 14.44
N ALA A 357 13.75 -22.49 13.19
CA ALA A 357 12.34 -22.31 12.86
C ALA A 357 11.59 -23.65 12.89
N LYS A 358 10.49 -23.75 13.64
CA LYS A 358 9.82 -25.03 13.92
C LYS A 358 8.60 -25.29 13.04
N SER A 359 7.74 -24.29 12.88
CA SER A 359 6.41 -24.45 12.29
C SER A 359 6.32 -23.80 10.91
N ILE A 360 5.53 -24.39 10.02
CA ILE A 360 5.33 -23.88 8.66
C ILE A 360 3.90 -24.11 8.20
N VAL A 361 3.32 -23.12 7.53
CA VAL A 361 2.02 -23.25 6.88
C VAL A 361 2.19 -23.78 5.45
N VAL A 362 1.33 -24.69 5.02
CA VAL A 362 1.23 -25.10 3.61
C VAL A 362 -0.20 -24.87 3.13
N GLY A 363 -0.33 -24.07 2.07
CA GLY A 363 -1.60 -23.88 1.33
C GLY A 363 -1.40 -24.19 -0.14
N ARG A 364 -2.48 -24.44 -0.87
CA ARG A 364 -2.41 -24.82 -2.29
C ARG A 364 -3.50 -24.18 -3.15
N ASP A 365 -3.19 -23.93 -4.42
CA ASP A 365 -4.18 -23.48 -5.40
C ASP A 365 -5.11 -24.62 -5.87
N GLY A 366 -6.04 -24.28 -6.77
CA GLY A 366 -7.07 -25.17 -7.31
C GLY A 366 -6.62 -26.10 -8.46
N ARG A 367 -5.32 -26.22 -8.75
CA ARG A 367 -4.87 -27.08 -9.87
C ARG A 367 -5.02 -28.55 -9.56
N LEU A 368 -5.26 -29.35 -10.60
CA LEU A 368 -5.42 -30.81 -10.51
C LEU A 368 -4.23 -31.51 -9.84
N SER A 369 -3.02 -30.98 -10.05
CA SER A 369 -1.78 -31.50 -9.47
C SER A 369 -1.47 -31.01 -8.05
N SER A 370 -2.10 -29.94 -7.58
CA SER A 370 -1.77 -29.30 -6.31
C SER A 370 -1.98 -30.18 -5.07
N PRO A 371 -3.03 -31.03 -4.98
CA PRO A 371 -3.19 -31.96 -3.86
C PRO A 371 -1.97 -32.88 -3.65
N ARG A 372 -1.52 -33.55 -4.71
CA ARG A 372 -0.38 -34.50 -4.66
C ARG A 372 0.97 -33.81 -4.49
N MET A 373 1.15 -32.61 -5.07
CA MET A 373 2.37 -31.81 -4.85
C MET A 373 2.46 -31.33 -3.39
N ALA A 374 1.36 -30.86 -2.82
CA ALA A 374 1.32 -30.44 -1.42
C ALA A 374 1.57 -31.61 -0.46
N GLU A 375 0.94 -32.77 -0.67
CA GLU A 375 1.18 -33.96 0.15
C GLU A 375 2.65 -34.37 0.16
N ALA A 376 3.29 -34.39 -1.01
CA ALA A 376 4.71 -34.73 -1.12
C ALA A 376 5.63 -33.67 -0.47
N LEU A 377 5.34 -32.38 -0.67
CA LEU A 377 6.05 -31.29 0.00
C LEU A 377 5.95 -31.41 1.53
N ILE A 378 4.75 -31.68 2.05
CA ILE A 378 4.49 -31.87 3.48
C ILE A 378 5.29 -33.07 4.02
N ASP A 379 5.34 -34.19 3.30
CA ASP A 379 6.19 -35.33 3.68
C ASP A 379 7.66 -34.92 3.81
N GLY A 380 8.19 -34.15 2.85
CA GLY A 380 9.53 -33.59 2.90
C GLY A 380 9.79 -32.71 4.13
N LEU A 381 8.90 -31.76 4.39
CA LEU A 381 8.99 -30.85 5.55
C LEU A 381 8.97 -31.63 6.87
N ARG A 382 8.11 -32.64 6.98
CA ARG A 382 8.00 -33.50 8.16
C ARG A 382 9.24 -34.34 8.36
N ARG A 383 9.87 -34.88 7.31
CA ARG A 383 11.15 -35.60 7.41
C ARG A 383 12.26 -34.76 8.02
N ALA A 384 12.26 -33.44 7.76
CA ALA A 384 13.16 -32.49 8.41
C ALA A 384 12.69 -32.05 9.82
N GLY A 385 11.69 -32.70 10.40
CA GLY A 385 11.16 -32.44 11.73
C GLY A 385 10.33 -31.17 11.85
N ARG A 386 9.82 -30.59 10.75
CA ARG A 386 9.01 -29.36 10.80
C ARG A 386 7.55 -29.67 11.11
N GLU A 387 6.96 -28.84 11.97
CA GLU A 387 5.53 -28.90 12.28
C GLU A 387 4.74 -28.17 11.19
N VAL A 388 3.77 -28.85 10.57
CA VAL A 388 3.05 -28.35 9.41
C VAL A 388 1.60 -28.01 9.75
N PHE A 389 1.18 -26.80 9.44
CA PHE A 389 -0.22 -26.40 9.37
C PHE A 389 -0.68 -26.46 7.90
N ASP A 390 -1.41 -27.52 7.55
CA ASP A 390 -2.01 -27.67 6.22
C ASP A 390 -3.34 -26.90 6.19
N ILE A 391 -3.38 -25.81 5.42
CA ILE A 391 -4.59 -24.98 5.28
C ILE A 391 -5.45 -25.36 4.08
N GLY A 392 -5.07 -26.40 3.34
CA GLY A 392 -5.82 -26.87 2.18
C GLY A 392 -5.82 -25.86 1.02
N GLU A 393 -6.97 -25.76 0.36
CA GLU A 393 -7.19 -24.92 -0.82
C GLU A 393 -7.34 -23.46 -0.44
N ALA A 394 -6.37 -22.63 -0.84
CA ALA A 394 -6.31 -21.24 -0.45
C ALA A 394 -5.55 -20.40 -1.50
N PRO A 395 -5.98 -19.15 -1.75
CA PRO A 395 -5.15 -18.18 -2.44
C PRO A 395 -3.76 -18.04 -1.80
N THR A 396 -2.77 -17.69 -2.61
CA THR A 396 -1.42 -17.36 -2.13
C THR A 396 -1.44 -16.32 -0.99
N PRO A 397 -2.18 -15.20 -1.05
CA PRO A 397 -2.23 -14.24 0.06
C PRO A 397 -2.85 -14.82 1.34
N VAL A 398 -3.77 -15.77 1.23
CA VAL A 398 -4.38 -16.46 2.37
C VAL A 398 -3.35 -17.37 3.05
N THR A 399 -2.47 -18.00 2.27
CA THR A 399 -1.29 -18.74 2.79
C THR A 399 -0.33 -17.82 3.53
N TYR A 400 -0.08 -16.62 3.00
CA TYR A 400 0.75 -15.61 3.67
C TYR A 400 0.10 -15.12 4.97
N PHE A 401 -1.18 -14.80 4.94
CA PHE A 401 -1.96 -14.41 6.12
C PHE A 401 -1.89 -15.47 7.22
N ALA A 402 -2.09 -16.75 6.88
CA ALA A 402 -2.00 -17.86 7.83
C ALA A 402 -0.65 -17.91 8.55
N ALA A 403 0.45 -17.63 7.85
CA ALA A 403 1.79 -17.61 8.44
C ALA A 403 1.92 -16.58 9.58
N TYR A 404 1.26 -15.41 9.42
CA TYR A 404 1.16 -14.38 10.44
C TYR A 404 0.15 -14.76 11.53
N HIS A 405 -1.07 -15.15 11.13
CA HIS A 405 -2.19 -15.42 12.04
C HIS A 405 -1.89 -16.57 13.00
N LEU A 406 -1.31 -17.67 12.49
CA LEU A 406 -0.92 -18.84 13.28
C LEU A 406 0.46 -18.69 13.94
N ARG A 407 1.13 -17.53 13.77
CA ARG A 407 2.48 -17.24 14.28
C ARG A 407 3.52 -18.29 13.88
N ALA A 408 3.37 -18.86 12.69
CA ALA A 408 4.30 -19.84 12.16
C ALA A 408 5.56 -19.17 11.60
N GLY A 409 5.46 -17.92 11.11
CA GLY A 409 6.58 -17.18 10.51
C GLY A 409 7.02 -17.68 9.13
N SER A 410 6.77 -18.95 8.82
CA SER A 410 7.13 -19.60 7.56
C SER A 410 5.91 -20.16 6.85
N CYS A 411 5.92 -20.14 5.51
CA CYS A 411 4.89 -20.81 4.71
C CYS A 411 5.37 -21.20 3.31
N VAL A 412 4.65 -22.14 2.70
CA VAL A 412 4.75 -22.47 1.27
C VAL A 412 3.36 -22.45 0.65
N SER A 413 3.20 -21.67 -0.42
CA SER A 413 2.04 -21.78 -1.30
C SER A 413 2.40 -22.68 -2.48
N VAL A 414 1.68 -23.80 -2.65
CA VAL A 414 1.80 -24.72 -3.78
C VAL A 414 0.89 -24.22 -4.89
N THR A 415 1.47 -23.69 -5.95
CA THR A 415 0.72 -22.94 -6.96
C THR A 415 1.43 -22.96 -8.30
N GLY A 416 0.68 -22.89 -9.39
CA GLY A 416 1.17 -22.55 -10.74
C GLY A 416 0.91 -21.08 -11.16
N SER A 417 0.35 -20.27 -10.26
CA SER A 417 -0.08 -18.88 -10.51
C SER A 417 -0.95 -18.79 -11.76
N HIS A 418 -0.62 -17.93 -12.71
CA HIS A 418 -1.34 -17.71 -13.98
C HIS A 418 -0.91 -18.65 -15.12
N ASN A 419 0.02 -19.59 -14.90
CA ASN A 419 0.51 -20.49 -15.96
C ASN A 419 -0.56 -21.51 -16.43
N PRO A 420 -0.38 -22.17 -17.60
CA PRO A 420 -1.30 -23.21 -18.08
C PRO A 420 -1.51 -24.36 -17.06
N PRO A 421 -2.60 -25.15 -17.15
CA PRO A 421 -2.98 -26.17 -16.16
C PRO A 421 -1.90 -27.18 -15.75
N ASP A 422 -0.98 -27.53 -16.65
CA ASP A 422 0.08 -28.52 -16.44
C ASP A 422 1.29 -27.97 -15.66
N TYR A 423 1.32 -26.67 -15.36
CA TYR A 423 2.35 -26.06 -14.51
C TYR A 423 1.97 -26.11 -13.03
N ASN A 424 2.98 -26.23 -12.17
CA ASN A 424 2.87 -26.03 -10.71
C ASN A 424 4.22 -25.56 -10.14
N GLY A 425 4.28 -25.28 -8.85
CA GLY A 425 5.42 -24.63 -8.22
C GLY A 425 5.22 -24.30 -6.75
N PHE A 426 6.19 -23.57 -6.20
CA PHE A 426 6.29 -23.24 -4.78
C PHE A 426 6.72 -21.80 -4.57
N LYS A 427 5.88 -21.01 -3.89
CA LYS A 427 6.24 -19.68 -3.35
C LYS A 427 6.57 -19.84 -1.87
N ILE A 428 7.77 -19.43 -1.45
CA ILE A 428 8.35 -19.84 -0.17
C ILE A 428 8.66 -18.62 0.70
N VAL A 429 8.21 -18.67 1.96
CA VAL A 429 8.57 -17.72 3.01
C VAL A 429 9.15 -18.50 4.19
N ILE A 430 10.30 -18.07 4.69
CA ILE A 430 10.93 -18.63 5.89
C ILE A 430 11.19 -17.48 6.88
N GLU A 431 10.64 -17.57 8.09
CA GLU A 431 10.80 -16.56 9.15
C GLU A 431 10.54 -15.11 8.68
N GLY A 432 9.47 -14.91 7.90
CA GLY A 432 9.09 -13.60 7.35
C GLY A 432 9.90 -13.14 6.13
N GLU A 433 10.89 -13.92 5.68
CA GLU A 433 11.65 -13.65 4.47
C GLU A 433 11.10 -14.45 3.28
N THR A 434 10.57 -13.75 2.27
CA THR A 434 10.25 -14.38 0.97
C THR A 434 11.55 -14.70 0.23
N LEU A 435 11.74 -15.96 -0.12
CA LEU A 435 12.96 -16.39 -0.80
C LEU A 435 13.01 -15.87 -2.25
N ALA A 436 14.21 -15.46 -2.68
CA ALA A 436 14.50 -15.03 -4.04
C ALA A 436 15.99 -15.22 -4.38
N GLY A 437 16.31 -15.20 -5.67
CA GLY A 437 17.66 -15.26 -6.23
C GLY A 437 18.46 -16.42 -5.65
N ASP A 438 19.62 -16.09 -5.09
CA ASP A 438 20.55 -17.05 -4.49
C ASP A 438 19.91 -17.92 -3.41
N ALA A 439 18.90 -17.43 -2.68
CA ALA A 439 18.24 -18.23 -1.64
C ALA A 439 17.46 -19.42 -2.24
N ILE A 440 16.82 -19.22 -3.41
CA ILE A 440 16.17 -20.32 -4.15
C ILE A 440 17.23 -21.26 -4.73
N GLN A 441 18.32 -20.74 -5.29
CA GLN A 441 19.41 -21.56 -5.84
C GLN A 441 20.06 -22.46 -4.76
N LYS A 442 20.21 -21.94 -3.54
CA LYS A 442 20.72 -22.72 -2.40
C LYS A 442 19.84 -23.92 -2.04
N LEU A 443 18.52 -23.88 -2.31
CA LEU A 443 17.67 -25.06 -2.12
C LEU A 443 18.04 -26.17 -3.12
N TYR A 444 18.31 -25.82 -4.38
CA TYR A 444 18.79 -26.77 -5.38
C TYR A 444 20.14 -27.38 -4.96
N GLU A 445 21.09 -26.53 -4.57
CA GLU A 445 22.43 -26.96 -4.13
C GLU A 445 22.33 -27.96 -2.97
N ARG A 446 21.52 -27.67 -1.95
CA ARG A 446 21.27 -28.59 -0.83
C ARG A 446 20.76 -29.95 -1.26
N ILE A 447 19.85 -30.00 -2.22
CA ILE A 447 19.31 -31.27 -2.72
C ILE A 447 20.40 -32.06 -3.45
N VAL A 448 21.13 -31.41 -4.36
CA VAL A 448 22.17 -32.05 -5.17
C VAL A 448 23.31 -32.55 -4.30
N GLU A 449 23.79 -31.74 -3.36
CA GLU A 449 24.88 -32.05 -2.44
C GLU A 449 24.46 -32.96 -1.28
N ASN A 450 23.17 -33.31 -1.20
CA ASN A 450 22.59 -34.13 -0.15
C ASN A 450 22.77 -33.52 1.26
N GLU A 451 22.77 -32.20 1.35
CA GLU A 451 22.72 -31.43 2.61
C GLU A 451 21.29 -31.33 3.15
N LEU A 452 20.62 -32.48 3.24
CA LEU A 452 19.24 -32.59 3.69
C LEU A 452 19.21 -33.10 5.13
N HIS A 453 18.67 -32.28 6.03
CA HIS A 453 18.42 -32.67 7.41
C HIS A 453 17.34 -33.76 7.45
N LEU A 454 17.60 -34.79 8.24
CA LEU A 454 16.65 -35.82 8.62
C LEU A 454 16.51 -35.76 10.13
N ALA A 455 15.31 -35.50 10.62
CA ALA A 455 15.02 -35.51 12.04
C ALA A 455 14.85 -36.94 12.54
N ASP A 456 15.13 -37.17 13.83
CA ASP A 456 14.94 -38.48 14.48
C ASP A 456 13.48 -38.95 14.38
N GLU A 457 12.55 -38.01 14.50
CA GLU A 457 11.11 -38.24 14.38
C GLU A 457 10.50 -37.26 13.36
N PRO A 458 9.56 -37.70 12.51
CA PRO A 458 8.86 -36.80 11.61
C PRO A 458 8.06 -35.73 12.37
N GLY A 459 8.06 -34.51 11.84
CA GLY A 459 7.24 -33.42 12.36
C GLY A 459 5.75 -33.72 12.29
N LEU A 460 4.97 -33.08 13.17
CA LEU A 460 3.52 -33.19 13.18
C LEU A 460 2.91 -32.44 12.00
N ALA A 461 1.78 -32.93 11.49
CA ALA A 461 0.97 -32.18 10.53
C ALA A 461 -0.47 -32.10 11.05
N SER A 462 -1.06 -30.91 10.96
CA SER A 462 -2.45 -30.67 11.36
C SER A 462 -3.15 -29.83 10.32
N LYS A 463 -4.45 -30.10 10.13
CA LYS A 463 -5.29 -29.30 9.25
C LYS A 463 -5.85 -28.09 9.97
N ARG A 464 -5.94 -26.96 9.27
CA ARG A 464 -6.51 -25.70 9.76
C ARG A 464 -7.33 -25.05 8.66
N ASP A 465 -8.62 -24.86 8.87
CA ASP A 465 -9.37 -23.92 8.03
C ASP A 465 -9.08 -22.50 8.55
N ILE A 466 -8.77 -21.58 7.65
CA ILE A 466 -8.47 -20.19 7.98
C ILE A 466 -9.24 -19.19 7.09
N ALA A 467 -10.21 -19.69 6.32
CA ALA A 467 -10.93 -18.87 5.34
C ALA A 467 -11.78 -17.81 6.02
N ALA A 468 -12.52 -18.19 7.06
CA ALA A 468 -13.36 -17.28 7.82
C ALA A 468 -12.52 -16.19 8.50
N GLU A 469 -11.38 -16.55 9.10
CA GLU A 469 -10.48 -15.64 9.80
C GLU A 469 -9.87 -14.60 8.84
N TYR A 470 -9.48 -15.02 7.63
CA TYR A 470 -9.00 -14.10 6.60
C TYR A 470 -10.09 -13.11 6.17
N ILE A 471 -11.29 -13.62 5.84
CA ILE A 471 -12.41 -12.79 5.39
C ILE A 471 -12.84 -11.82 6.50
N ASN A 472 -13.01 -12.31 7.72
CA ASN A 472 -13.41 -11.51 8.88
C ASN A 472 -12.36 -10.46 9.23
N ARG A 473 -11.06 -10.78 9.10
CA ARG A 473 -10.00 -9.81 9.33
C ARG A 473 -10.08 -8.63 8.35
N ILE A 474 -10.43 -8.87 7.09
CA ILE A 474 -10.62 -7.79 6.11
C ILE A 474 -11.94 -7.05 6.37
N ALA A 475 -13.04 -7.78 6.50
CA ALA A 475 -14.37 -7.19 6.70
C ALA A 475 -14.52 -6.43 8.02
N GLY A 476 -13.77 -6.81 9.06
CA GLY A 476 -13.70 -6.09 10.33
C GLY A 476 -12.91 -4.78 10.27
N ASP A 477 -12.17 -4.53 9.18
CA ASP A 477 -11.47 -3.26 8.94
C ASP A 477 -12.06 -2.45 7.78
N ILE A 478 -12.69 -3.11 6.80
CA ILE A 478 -13.27 -2.50 5.61
C ILE A 478 -14.77 -2.81 5.53
N GLN A 479 -15.58 -1.75 5.49
CA GLN A 479 -17.01 -1.80 5.20
C GLN A 479 -17.33 -0.66 4.23
N ILE A 480 -18.01 -0.96 3.12
CA ILE A 480 -18.33 0.06 2.11
C ILE A 480 -19.62 0.81 2.49
N GLU A 481 -19.59 2.14 2.40
CA GLU A 481 -20.72 2.99 2.82
C GLU A 481 -21.82 3.05 1.77
N ARG A 482 -21.42 2.98 0.49
CA ARG A 482 -22.29 2.93 -0.67
C ARG A 482 -22.17 1.56 -1.32
N LYS A 483 -23.32 0.93 -1.58
CA LYS A 483 -23.41 -0.32 -2.31
C LYS A 483 -22.88 -0.12 -3.74
N ILE A 484 -21.85 -0.89 -4.12
CA ILE A 484 -21.25 -0.92 -5.46
C ILE A 484 -21.55 -2.30 -6.06
N LYS A 485 -22.02 -2.32 -7.31
CA LYS A 485 -22.21 -3.56 -8.07
C LYS A 485 -20.94 -3.91 -8.84
N VAL A 486 -20.38 -5.08 -8.57
CA VAL A 486 -19.13 -5.54 -9.17
C VAL A 486 -19.32 -6.89 -9.87
N VAL A 487 -18.74 -7.03 -11.07
CA VAL A 487 -18.55 -8.36 -11.68
C VAL A 487 -17.21 -8.89 -11.24
N VAL A 488 -17.18 -10.12 -10.73
CA VAL A 488 -15.96 -10.73 -10.19
C VAL A 488 -15.57 -11.93 -11.05
N ASP A 489 -14.50 -11.78 -11.82
CA ASP A 489 -13.92 -12.82 -12.66
C ASP A 489 -12.75 -13.51 -11.94
N CYS A 490 -12.86 -14.81 -11.72
CA CYS A 490 -11.77 -15.59 -11.12
C CYS A 490 -11.09 -16.55 -12.10
N GLY A 491 -11.51 -16.61 -13.37
CA GLY A 491 -10.94 -17.50 -14.39
C GLY A 491 -10.81 -18.97 -13.95
N SER A 492 -11.73 -19.44 -13.12
CA SER A 492 -11.72 -20.76 -12.46
C SER A 492 -10.55 -21.03 -11.51
N GLY A 493 -9.79 -19.99 -11.14
CA GLY A 493 -8.71 -20.03 -10.14
C GLY A 493 -9.22 -20.08 -8.70
N ILE A 494 -8.30 -20.27 -7.75
CA ILE A 494 -8.65 -20.46 -6.33
C ILE A 494 -9.26 -19.21 -5.68
N ALA A 495 -9.06 -18.03 -6.28
CA ALA A 495 -9.70 -16.79 -5.84
C ALA A 495 -11.24 -16.91 -5.83
N GLY A 496 -11.83 -17.78 -6.66
CA GLY A 496 -13.28 -18.00 -6.72
C GLY A 496 -13.90 -18.51 -5.43
N ALA A 497 -13.13 -19.24 -4.60
CA ALA A 497 -13.58 -19.71 -3.29
C ALA A 497 -13.62 -18.62 -2.20
N TYR A 498 -13.05 -17.44 -2.47
CA TYR A 498 -12.84 -16.39 -1.46
C TYR A 498 -13.38 -15.02 -1.89
N ALA A 499 -13.08 -14.59 -3.12
CA ALA A 499 -13.32 -13.22 -3.56
C ALA A 499 -14.81 -12.82 -3.53
N PRO A 500 -15.77 -13.65 -4.01
CA PRO A 500 -17.19 -13.30 -3.90
C PRO A 500 -17.63 -13.11 -2.45
N GLN A 501 -17.32 -14.08 -1.58
CA GLN A 501 -17.69 -14.05 -0.16
C GLN A 501 -17.08 -12.85 0.57
N LEU A 502 -15.81 -12.55 0.29
CA LEU A 502 -15.12 -11.39 0.85
C LEU A 502 -15.79 -10.08 0.45
N LEU A 503 -16.08 -9.91 -0.84
CA LEU A 503 -16.62 -8.67 -1.37
C LEU A 503 -18.08 -8.46 -0.92
N GLU A 504 -18.86 -9.53 -0.81
CA GLU A 504 -20.19 -9.50 -0.18
C GLU A 504 -20.11 -9.14 1.31
N ALA A 505 -19.14 -9.69 2.05
CA ALA A 505 -18.96 -9.43 3.48
C ALA A 505 -18.61 -7.97 3.81
N ILE A 506 -17.99 -7.24 2.87
CA ILE A 506 -17.74 -5.79 3.01
C ILE A 506 -18.90 -4.93 2.50
N GLY A 507 -19.96 -5.52 1.94
CA GLY A 507 -21.19 -4.85 1.51
C GLY A 507 -21.37 -4.63 0.00
N ALA A 508 -20.54 -5.23 -0.86
CA ALA A 508 -20.68 -5.13 -2.31
C ALA A 508 -21.81 -6.04 -2.84
N GLU A 509 -22.36 -5.68 -4.00
CA GLU A 509 -23.20 -6.59 -4.79
C GLU A 509 -22.33 -7.29 -5.83
N VAL A 510 -22.22 -8.61 -5.71
CA VAL A 510 -21.31 -9.40 -6.54
C VAL A 510 -22.10 -10.17 -7.60
N GLU A 511 -21.69 -10.00 -8.85
CA GLU A 511 -22.05 -10.88 -9.96
C GLU A 511 -20.85 -11.79 -10.26
N PRO A 512 -20.89 -13.08 -9.90
CA PRO A 512 -19.77 -13.98 -10.10
C PRO A 512 -19.62 -14.37 -11.58
N LEU A 513 -18.37 -14.37 -12.06
CA LEU A 513 -17.97 -14.82 -13.39
C LEU A 513 -16.82 -15.83 -13.22
N PHE A 514 -17.06 -17.07 -13.66
CA PHE A 514 -16.07 -18.15 -13.58
C PHE A 514 -15.45 -18.34 -12.18
N CYS A 515 -16.26 -18.19 -11.11
CA CYS A 515 -15.81 -18.34 -9.72
C CYS A 515 -15.79 -19.79 -9.21
N GLU A 516 -16.30 -20.75 -9.98
CA GLU A 516 -16.15 -22.17 -9.65
C GLU A 516 -14.69 -22.59 -9.84
N VAL A 517 -14.07 -23.16 -8.79
CA VAL A 517 -12.67 -23.58 -8.83
C VAL A 517 -12.54 -24.83 -9.69
N ASP A 518 -11.90 -24.68 -10.86
CA ASP A 518 -11.64 -25.76 -11.81
C ASP A 518 -10.24 -25.61 -12.41
N GLY A 519 -9.32 -26.46 -11.95
CA GLY A 519 -7.93 -26.48 -12.39
C GLY A 519 -7.69 -26.87 -13.85
N THR A 520 -8.73 -27.14 -14.64
CA THR A 520 -8.64 -27.27 -16.10
C THR A 520 -8.68 -25.92 -16.82
N PHE A 521 -9.10 -24.84 -16.13
CA PHE A 521 -9.30 -23.49 -16.67
C PHE A 521 -10.12 -23.49 -17.97
N PRO A 522 -11.40 -23.93 -17.93
CA PRO A 522 -12.18 -24.27 -19.13
C PRO A 522 -12.66 -23.07 -19.95
N HIS A 523 -12.48 -21.84 -19.44
CA HIS A 523 -12.98 -20.61 -20.05
C HIS A 523 -11.83 -19.85 -20.74
N HIS A 524 -11.14 -19.00 -19.98
CA HIS A 524 -9.87 -18.38 -20.35
C HIS A 524 -8.83 -18.66 -19.27
N HIS A 525 -7.56 -18.41 -19.55
CA HIS A 525 -6.54 -18.51 -18.52
C HIS A 525 -6.75 -17.41 -17.46
N PRO A 526 -6.52 -17.68 -16.17
CA PRO A 526 -6.64 -16.70 -15.11
C PRO A 526 -5.38 -15.81 -15.07
N ASP A 527 -5.18 -15.01 -16.12
CA ASP A 527 -4.14 -13.99 -16.22
C ASP A 527 -4.78 -12.64 -16.58
N PRO A 528 -5.08 -11.78 -15.58
CA PRO A 528 -5.71 -10.49 -15.80
C PRO A 528 -4.78 -9.45 -16.43
N SER A 529 -3.49 -9.77 -16.62
CA SER A 529 -2.54 -8.87 -17.31
C SER A 529 -2.67 -8.93 -18.84
N ASP A 530 -3.29 -9.98 -19.38
CA ASP A 530 -3.60 -10.12 -20.80
C ASP A 530 -5.03 -9.60 -21.09
N PRO A 531 -5.16 -8.51 -21.87
CA PRO A 531 -6.46 -7.98 -22.29
C PRO A 531 -7.40 -8.99 -22.94
N ALA A 532 -6.88 -10.05 -23.57
CA ALA A 532 -7.70 -11.08 -24.19
C ALA A 532 -8.55 -11.85 -23.16
N ASN A 533 -8.03 -12.02 -21.94
CA ASN A 533 -8.72 -12.71 -20.85
C ASN A 533 -9.78 -11.84 -20.17
N LEU A 534 -9.77 -10.51 -20.38
CA LEU A 534 -10.73 -9.58 -19.76
C LEU A 534 -11.98 -9.33 -20.62
N ARG A 535 -12.07 -9.94 -21.80
CA ARG A 535 -13.18 -9.69 -22.76
C ARG A 535 -14.54 -10.08 -22.20
N ASP A 536 -14.63 -11.22 -21.54
CA ASP A 536 -15.89 -11.67 -20.94
C ASP A 536 -16.28 -10.79 -19.76
N LEU A 537 -15.32 -10.40 -18.92
CA LEU A 537 -15.54 -9.43 -17.86
C LEU A 537 -16.11 -8.10 -18.40
N VAL A 538 -15.50 -7.52 -19.44
CA VAL A 538 -16.00 -6.29 -20.08
C VAL A 538 -17.44 -6.48 -20.56
N ASN A 539 -17.73 -7.57 -21.26
CA ASN A 539 -19.06 -7.86 -21.79
C ASN A 539 -20.11 -7.99 -20.68
N VAL A 540 -19.77 -8.70 -19.59
CA VAL A 540 -20.69 -8.92 -18.47
C VAL A 540 -20.91 -7.62 -17.70
N VAL A 541 -19.86 -6.85 -17.40
CA VAL A 541 -19.97 -5.53 -16.74
C VAL A 541 -20.96 -4.63 -17.47
N GLN A 542 -20.82 -4.52 -18.79
CA GLN A 542 -21.73 -3.71 -19.61
C GLN A 542 -23.15 -4.29 -19.67
N ARG A 543 -23.29 -5.62 -19.75
CA ARG A 543 -24.58 -6.29 -19.87
C ARG A 543 -25.42 -6.20 -18.58
N VAL A 544 -24.79 -6.32 -17.41
CA VAL A 544 -25.49 -6.31 -16.11
C VAL A 544 -25.51 -4.93 -15.46
N ASP A 545 -25.03 -3.92 -16.19
CA ASP A 545 -24.88 -2.52 -15.75
C ASP A 545 -24.12 -2.40 -14.42
N ALA A 546 -23.04 -3.18 -14.26
CA ALA A 546 -22.19 -3.10 -13.08
C ALA A 546 -21.35 -1.81 -13.07
N ASP A 547 -20.98 -1.36 -11.88
CA ASP A 547 -20.14 -0.17 -11.69
C ASP A 547 -18.67 -0.44 -12.03
N LEU A 548 -18.23 -1.68 -11.83
CA LEU A 548 -16.85 -2.11 -11.98
C LEU A 548 -16.75 -3.62 -12.28
N GLY A 549 -15.70 -4.04 -12.98
CA GLY A 549 -15.25 -5.42 -13.10
C GLY A 549 -13.92 -5.62 -12.37
N LEU A 550 -13.80 -6.75 -11.67
CA LEU A 550 -12.61 -7.16 -10.94
C LEU A 550 -12.19 -8.54 -11.46
N ALA A 551 -10.93 -8.69 -11.86
CA ALA A 551 -10.37 -9.97 -12.31
C ALA A 551 -9.21 -10.39 -11.41
N PHE A 552 -9.18 -11.66 -11.03
CA PHE A 552 -8.09 -12.25 -10.24
C PHE A 552 -7.29 -13.23 -11.07
N ASP A 553 -6.00 -13.36 -10.75
CA ASP A 553 -5.18 -14.43 -11.35
C ASP A 553 -5.36 -15.76 -10.62
N GLY A 554 -4.74 -16.81 -11.15
CA GLY A 554 -5.02 -18.20 -10.75
C GLY A 554 -4.85 -18.51 -9.26
N ASP A 555 -3.95 -17.79 -8.57
CA ASP A 555 -3.70 -17.90 -7.13
C ASP A 555 -4.07 -16.67 -6.29
N GLY A 556 -4.66 -15.64 -6.91
CA GLY A 556 -5.33 -14.53 -6.23
C GLY A 556 -4.40 -13.45 -5.65
N ASP A 557 -3.12 -13.41 -6.01
CA ASP A 557 -2.21 -12.36 -5.55
C ASP A 557 -2.15 -11.13 -6.49
N ARG A 558 -2.86 -11.20 -7.63
CA ARG A 558 -3.00 -10.08 -8.58
C ARG A 558 -4.43 -9.60 -8.73
N LEU A 559 -4.57 -8.33 -9.08
CA LEU A 559 -5.85 -7.69 -9.39
C LEU A 559 -5.81 -6.98 -10.75
N GLY A 560 -6.75 -7.34 -11.62
CA GLY A 560 -7.15 -6.58 -12.81
C GLY A 560 -8.46 -5.82 -12.57
N VAL A 561 -8.61 -4.65 -13.20
CA VAL A 561 -9.77 -3.78 -13.02
C VAL A 561 -10.29 -3.30 -14.37
N VAL A 562 -11.61 -3.39 -14.56
CA VAL A 562 -12.34 -2.91 -15.74
C VAL A 562 -13.41 -1.92 -15.28
N THR A 563 -13.50 -0.76 -15.90
CA THR A 563 -14.55 0.22 -15.60
C THR A 563 -15.88 -0.15 -16.25
N LYS A 564 -16.96 0.53 -15.85
CA LYS A 564 -18.28 0.44 -16.50
C LYS A 564 -18.24 0.64 -18.02
N SER A 565 -17.35 1.48 -18.54
CA SER A 565 -17.21 1.70 -19.99
C SER A 565 -16.46 0.57 -20.72
N GLY A 566 -15.84 -0.35 -19.98
CA GLY A 566 -14.97 -1.39 -20.51
C GLY A 566 -13.49 -0.97 -20.60
N GLU A 567 -13.11 0.18 -20.04
CA GLU A 567 -11.72 0.60 -19.95
C GLU A 567 -10.97 -0.28 -18.93
N MET A 568 -9.84 -0.86 -19.35
CA MET A 568 -8.94 -1.56 -18.44
C MET A 568 -8.10 -0.53 -17.67
N ILE A 569 -8.18 -0.57 -16.34
CA ILE A 569 -7.33 0.26 -15.48
C ILE A 569 -6.08 -0.54 -15.15
N TYR A 570 -4.97 -0.17 -15.77
CA TYR A 570 -3.69 -0.81 -15.51
C TYR A 570 -3.21 -0.60 -14.07
N PRO A 571 -2.43 -1.56 -13.52
CA PRO A 571 -2.04 -1.53 -12.11
C PRO A 571 -1.28 -0.29 -11.65
N ASP A 572 -0.50 0.34 -12.53
CA ASP A 572 0.24 1.57 -12.23
C ASP A 572 -0.67 2.79 -12.03
N ARG A 573 -1.78 2.89 -12.77
CA ARG A 573 -2.85 3.87 -12.52
C ARG A 573 -3.64 3.53 -11.27
N LEU A 574 -3.94 2.25 -11.04
CA LEU A 574 -4.60 1.83 -9.81
C LEU A 574 -3.76 2.16 -8.57
N LEU A 575 -2.43 2.00 -8.67
CA LEU A 575 -1.48 2.39 -7.62
C LEU A 575 -1.48 3.89 -7.33
N MET A 576 -1.81 4.76 -8.29
CA MET A 576 -2.00 6.20 -8.01
C MET A 576 -3.13 6.40 -7.00
N LEU A 577 -4.27 5.74 -7.22
CA LEU A 577 -5.43 5.85 -6.34
C LEU A 577 -5.11 5.32 -4.93
N PHE A 578 -4.47 4.17 -4.84
CA PHE A 578 -4.02 3.61 -3.56
C PHE A 578 -2.99 4.49 -2.86
N ALA A 579 -2.02 5.03 -3.59
CA ALA A 579 -1.00 5.90 -3.03
C ALA A 579 -1.61 7.18 -2.46
N ALA A 580 -2.54 7.82 -3.18
CA ALA A 580 -3.24 9.00 -2.69
C ALA A 580 -3.97 8.71 -1.37
N ASP A 581 -4.73 7.61 -1.30
CA ASP A 581 -5.47 7.20 -0.10
C ASP A 581 -4.54 6.87 1.08
N VAL A 582 -3.46 6.11 0.85
CA VAL A 582 -2.49 5.78 1.90
C VAL A 582 -1.77 7.03 2.42
N LEU A 583 -1.39 7.95 1.53
CA LEU A 583 -0.64 9.16 1.89
C LEU A 583 -1.47 10.21 2.63
N GLU A 584 -2.79 10.23 2.45
CA GLU A 584 -3.68 11.07 3.26
C GLU A 584 -3.52 10.77 4.77
N ARG A 585 -3.28 9.50 5.12
CA ARG A 585 -3.11 9.05 6.51
C ARG A 585 -1.64 8.89 6.92
N ASN A 586 -0.73 8.77 5.95
CA ASN A 586 0.70 8.57 6.19
C ASN A 586 1.54 9.58 5.38
N PRO A 587 1.50 10.88 5.73
CA PRO A 587 2.29 11.89 5.03
C PRO A 587 3.79 11.55 5.06
N GLY A 588 4.46 11.66 3.91
CA GLY A 588 5.89 11.36 3.76
C GLY A 588 6.22 9.88 3.54
N ALA A 589 5.25 8.97 3.59
CA ALA A 589 5.50 7.54 3.44
C ALA A 589 6.14 7.19 2.08
N CYS A 590 6.99 6.17 2.09
CA CYS A 590 7.59 5.61 0.89
C CYS A 590 6.57 4.76 0.13
N ILE A 591 6.44 5.00 -1.18
CA ILE A 591 5.60 4.23 -2.10
C ILE A 591 6.50 3.61 -3.17
N ILE A 592 6.56 2.27 -3.20
CA ILE A 592 7.42 1.53 -4.13
C ILE A 592 6.65 1.16 -5.39
N TYR A 593 7.30 1.26 -6.54
CA TYR A 593 6.76 0.75 -7.81
C TYR A 593 7.86 0.21 -8.71
N ASP A 594 7.54 -0.70 -9.62
CA ASP A 594 8.54 -1.31 -10.49
C ASP A 594 8.88 -0.44 -11.72
N VAL A 595 10.01 -0.76 -12.36
CA VAL A 595 10.51 -0.03 -13.55
C VAL A 595 9.53 0.00 -14.72
N LYS A 596 8.51 -0.87 -14.74
CA LYS A 596 7.48 -0.89 -15.79
C LYS A 596 6.40 0.16 -15.61
N CYS A 597 6.21 0.76 -14.43
CA CYS A 597 5.12 1.70 -14.17
C CYS A 597 5.28 3.03 -14.93
N THR A 598 4.13 3.65 -15.28
CA THR A 598 4.05 4.95 -15.97
C THR A 598 4.89 6.06 -15.31
N GLY A 599 5.39 6.98 -16.14
CA GLY A 599 6.16 8.14 -15.67
C GLY A 599 5.34 9.13 -14.82
N HIS A 600 4.01 9.06 -14.90
CA HIS A 600 3.13 9.91 -14.10
C HIS A 600 3.12 9.56 -12.60
N LEU A 601 3.41 8.31 -12.24
CA LEU A 601 3.24 7.80 -10.88
C LEU A 601 4.14 8.51 -9.86
N ALA A 602 5.41 8.75 -10.22
CA ALA A 602 6.36 9.43 -9.35
C ALA A 602 5.88 10.84 -8.94
N MET A 603 5.41 11.62 -9.91
CA MET A 603 4.90 12.96 -9.66
C MET A 603 3.56 12.94 -8.94
N HIS A 604 2.73 11.92 -9.18
CA HIS A 604 1.48 11.74 -8.44
C HIS A 604 1.76 11.51 -6.95
N ILE A 605 2.67 10.58 -6.61
CA ILE A 605 3.09 10.31 -5.23
C ILE A 605 3.63 11.58 -4.55
N LEU A 606 4.51 12.33 -5.22
CA LEU A 606 5.07 13.58 -4.67
C LEU A 606 3.99 14.64 -4.41
N ARG A 607 2.99 14.77 -5.30
CA ARG A 607 1.90 15.73 -5.13
C ARG A 607 0.99 15.40 -3.94
N HIS A 608 0.88 14.12 -3.59
CA HIS A 608 0.17 13.65 -2.40
C HIS A 608 1.08 13.59 -1.16
N GLY A 609 2.29 14.18 -1.21
CA GLY A 609 3.18 14.29 -0.07
C GLY A 609 3.95 13.02 0.27
N GLY A 610 4.04 12.05 -0.63
CA GLY A 610 4.79 10.81 -0.45
C GLY A 610 6.20 10.84 -1.05
N SER A 611 6.95 9.76 -0.80
CA SER A 611 8.28 9.54 -1.36
C SER A 611 8.25 8.40 -2.39
N PRO A 612 8.37 8.67 -3.69
CA PRO A 612 8.35 7.62 -4.72
C PRO A 612 9.67 6.86 -4.78
N LEU A 613 9.62 5.53 -4.81
CA LEU A 613 10.79 4.68 -5.00
C LEU A 613 10.59 3.67 -6.13
N MET A 614 11.27 3.90 -7.25
CA MET A 614 11.31 2.94 -8.36
C MET A 614 12.26 1.78 -8.02
N TRP A 615 11.82 0.53 -8.24
CA TRP A 615 12.59 -0.67 -7.94
C TRP A 615 12.47 -1.76 -9.01
N LYS A 616 13.18 -2.88 -8.81
CA LYS A 616 13.21 -4.03 -9.71
C LYS A 616 11.83 -4.71 -9.79
N THR A 617 11.47 -5.20 -10.97
CA THR A 617 10.26 -6.04 -11.13
C THR A 617 10.50 -7.40 -10.47
N GLY A 618 9.49 -7.93 -9.79
CA GLY A 618 9.46 -9.22 -9.12
C GLY A 618 8.91 -9.12 -7.70
N HIS A 619 7.80 -9.80 -7.44
CA HIS A 619 7.06 -9.69 -6.17
C HIS A 619 7.91 -9.97 -4.92
N SER A 620 8.82 -10.95 -4.95
CA SER A 620 9.75 -11.22 -3.85
C SER A 620 10.77 -10.09 -3.62
N LEU A 621 11.23 -9.42 -4.70
CA LEU A 621 12.15 -8.28 -4.60
C LEU A 621 11.48 -7.04 -4.04
N ILE A 622 10.21 -6.82 -4.41
CA ILE A 622 9.40 -5.74 -3.87
C ILE A 622 9.14 -5.95 -2.38
N LYS A 623 8.73 -7.16 -1.95
CA LYS A 623 8.57 -7.50 -0.52
C LYS A 623 9.86 -7.30 0.28
N ALA A 624 11.00 -7.68 -0.28
CA ALA A 624 12.30 -7.42 0.35
C ALA A 624 12.56 -5.92 0.49
N LYS A 625 12.29 -5.13 -0.57
CA LYS A 625 12.51 -3.68 -0.53
C LYS A 625 11.55 -2.96 0.41
N MET A 626 10.29 -3.38 0.49
CA MET A 626 9.33 -2.84 1.45
C MET A 626 9.77 -3.04 2.90
N ARG A 627 10.38 -4.20 3.22
CA ARG A 627 10.96 -4.43 4.55
C ARG A 627 12.15 -3.51 4.80
N GLU A 628 13.04 -3.34 3.82
CA GLU A 628 14.23 -2.50 3.92
C GLU A 628 13.89 -1.01 4.13
N THR A 629 12.89 -0.50 3.40
CA THR A 629 12.54 0.93 3.41
C THR A 629 11.34 1.27 4.27
N GLU A 630 10.76 0.28 4.95
CA GLU A 630 9.52 0.39 5.70
C GLU A 630 8.40 1.07 4.89
N ALA A 631 8.30 0.73 3.60
CA ALA A 631 7.31 1.33 2.72
C ALA A 631 5.89 0.91 3.13
N GLU A 632 4.96 1.87 3.10
CA GLU A 632 3.57 1.64 3.49
C GLU A 632 2.75 0.97 2.38
N LEU A 633 3.20 1.15 1.13
CA LEU A 633 2.56 0.61 -0.06
C LEU A 633 3.59 0.32 -1.14
N ALA A 634 3.39 -0.78 -1.86
CA ALA A 634 4.03 -1.01 -3.14
C ALA A 634 3.03 -1.54 -4.17
N GLY A 635 3.37 -1.42 -5.45
CA GLY A 635 2.66 -2.13 -6.51
C GLY A 635 3.49 -2.32 -7.76
N GLU A 636 3.15 -3.34 -8.53
CA GLU A 636 3.84 -3.69 -9.77
C GLU A 636 2.89 -3.64 -10.96
N MET A 637 3.43 -3.39 -12.14
CA MET A 637 2.65 -3.38 -13.38
C MET A 637 1.98 -4.73 -13.70
N SER A 638 2.44 -5.83 -13.10
CA SER A 638 1.82 -7.16 -13.20
C SER A 638 0.53 -7.32 -12.39
N GLY A 639 0.17 -6.37 -11.52
CA GLY A 639 -1.06 -6.41 -10.73
C GLY A 639 -0.89 -6.86 -9.28
N HIS A 640 0.35 -7.10 -8.82
CA HIS A 640 0.62 -7.31 -7.40
C HIS A 640 0.57 -5.98 -6.65
N PHE A 641 -0.19 -5.92 -5.55
CA PHE A 641 -0.27 -4.78 -4.66
C PHE A 641 0.03 -5.19 -3.22
N PHE A 642 0.91 -4.46 -2.57
CA PHE A 642 1.46 -4.80 -1.28
C PHE A 642 1.14 -3.68 -0.30
N PHE A 643 0.11 -3.89 0.52
CA PHE A 643 -0.24 -2.95 1.58
C PHE A 643 0.47 -3.34 2.87
N ARG A 644 1.28 -2.44 3.42
CA ARG A 644 1.72 -2.51 4.83
C ARG A 644 0.79 -1.67 5.71
N GLU A 645 0.31 -0.55 5.19
CA GLU A 645 -0.69 0.24 5.89
C GLU A 645 -1.96 -0.60 6.13
N ARG A 646 -2.32 -0.76 7.42
CA ARG A 646 -3.47 -1.57 7.91
C ARG A 646 -3.41 -3.06 7.57
N TRP A 647 -2.33 -3.53 6.96
CA TRP A 647 -2.16 -4.90 6.48
C TRP A 647 -0.76 -5.43 6.77
N TYR A 648 -0.34 -6.53 6.13
CA TYR A 648 0.83 -7.30 6.53
C TYR A 648 2.05 -7.15 5.60
N GLY A 649 1.94 -6.36 4.52
CA GLY A 649 3.04 -6.06 3.60
C GLY A 649 3.30 -7.10 2.51
N PHE A 650 2.48 -8.15 2.40
CA PHE A 650 2.51 -9.08 1.28
C PHE A 650 1.53 -8.68 0.16
N ASP A 651 1.78 -9.21 -1.04
CA ASP A 651 0.93 -9.09 -2.21
C ASP A 651 -0.41 -9.80 -2.01
N ASP A 652 -1.50 -9.07 -2.18
CA ASP A 652 -2.85 -9.58 -1.97
C ASP A 652 -3.86 -8.89 -2.90
N GLY A 653 -4.25 -9.58 -3.97
CA GLY A 653 -5.21 -9.09 -4.94
C GLY A 653 -6.60 -8.91 -4.33
N LEU A 654 -7.01 -9.82 -3.46
CA LEU A 654 -8.32 -9.81 -2.79
C LEU A 654 -8.43 -8.62 -1.83
N TYR A 655 -7.40 -8.38 -1.02
CA TYR A 655 -7.34 -7.20 -0.16
C TYR A 655 -7.25 -5.90 -0.98
N ALA A 656 -6.49 -5.89 -2.09
CA ALA A 656 -6.43 -4.73 -2.99
C ALA A 656 -7.81 -4.41 -3.59
N ALA A 657 -8.61 -5.42 -3.93
CA ALA A 657 -9.98 -5.23 -4.39
C ALA A 657 -10.88 -4.64 -3.30
N ALA A 658 -10.79 -5.15 -2.07
CA ALA A 658 -11.52 -4.58 -0.93
C ALA A 658 -11.13 -3.11 -0.67
N ARG A 659 -9.84 -2.78 -0.72
CA ARG A 659 -9.32 -1.40 -0.61
C ARG A 659 -9.78 -0.50 -1.74
N LEU A 660 -9.87 -1.02 -2.96
CA LEU A 660 -10.41 -0.29 -4.10
C LEU A 660 -11.87 0.07 -3.87
N LEU A 661 -12.70 -0.88 -3.46
CA LEU A 661 -14.12 -0.61 -3.19
C LEU A 661 -14.32 0.32 -1.99
N GLU A 662 -13.47 0.23 -0.96
CA GLU A 662 -13.44 1.20 0.14
C GLU A 662 -13.24 2.63 -0.37
N ILE A 663 -12.24 2.84 -1.22
CA ILE A 663 -11.93 4.17 -1.77
C ILE A 663 -13.08 4.67 -2.66
N LEU A 664 -13.55 3.84 -3.60
CA LEU A 664 -14.60 4.21 -4.56
C LEU A 664 -15.97 4.45 -3.89
N SER A 665 -16.30 3.68 -2.85
CA SER A 665 -17.59 3.83 -2.15
C SER A 665 -17.67 5.10 -1.32
N SER A 666 -16.53 5.60 -0.85
CA SER A 666 -16.42 6.82 -0.06
C SER A 666 -16.48 8.12 -0.87
N ARG A 667 -16.48 8.02 -2.20
CA ARG A 667 -16.51 9.16 -3.13
C ARG A 667 -17.93 9.38 -3.65
N GLY A 668 -18.29 10.65 -3.85
CA GLY A 668 -19.57 11.03 -4.44
C GLY A 668 -19.63 10.74 -5.94
N GLU A 669 -18.46 10.73 -6.59
CA GLU A 669 -18.28 10.40 -7.99
C GLU A 669 -18.52 8.91 -8.28
N THR A 670 -18.80 8.61 -9.54
CA THR A 670 -18.81 7.24 -10.06
C THR A 670 -17.38 6.70 -10.20
N PRO A 671 -17.17 5.37 -10.18
CA PRO A 671 -15.85 4.80 -10.41
C PRO A 671 -15.18 5.28 -11.70
N GLN A 672 -15.92 5.41 -12.80
CA GLN A 672 -15.39 5.93 -14.06
C GLN A 672 -14.85 7.36 -13.90
N GLU A 673 -15.64 8.26 -13.30
CA GLU A 673 -15.22 9.65 -13.08
C GLU A 673 -13.97 9.71 -12.19
N VAL A 674 -13.87 8.86 -11.17
CA VAL A 674 -12.67 8.77 -10.32
C VAL A 674 -11.45 8.39 -11.15
N PHE A 675 -11.53 7.35 -11.98
CA PHE A 675 -10.41 6.95 -12.83
C PHE A 675 -10.06 8.00 -13.89
N ASP A 676 -11.04 8.70 -14.43
CA ASP A 676 -10.83 9.79 -15.40
C ASP A 676 -10.05 10.98 -14.81
N THR A 677 -10.06 11.16 -13.48
CA THR A 677 -9.22 12.18 -12.81
C THR A 677 -7.74 11.81 -12.77
N LEU A 678 -7.39 10.52 -12.92
CA LEU A 678 -6.01 10.06 -12.83
C LEU A 678 -5.26 10.40 -14.13
N PRO A 679 -4.02 10.93 -14.04
CA PRO A 679 -3.19 11.19 -15.21
C PRO A 679 -3.05 9.94 -16.09
N LYS A 680 -3.21 10.12 -17.41
CA LYS A 680 -3.01 9.07 -18.41
C LYS A 680 -2.17 9.57 -19.58
N GLY A 681 -1.38 8.66 -20.14
CA GLY A 681 -0.62 8.84 -21.38
C GLY A 681 -1.01 7.81 -22.42
N VAL A 682 -0.23 7.75 -23.51
CA VAL A 682 -0.30 6.68 -24.51
C VAL A 682 0.81 5.68 -24.18
N SER A 683 0.46 4.41 -24.02
CA SER A 683 1.46 3.36 -23.76
C SER A 683 1.23 2.16 -24.64
N THR A 684 2.30 1.43 -24.92
CA THR A 684 2.18 0.10 -25.51
C THR A 684 1.72 -0.89 -24.44
N PRO A 685 1.10 -2.03 -24.86
CA PRO A 685 1.11 -3.21 -24.01
C PRO A 685 2.55 -3.65 -23.74
N GLU A 686 2.69 -4.67 -22.89
CA GLU A 686 3.97 -5.37 -22.76
C GLU A 686 4.34 -6.03 -24.09
N LEU A 687 5.52 -5.72 -24.61
CA LEU A 687 6.07 -6.30 -25.83
C LEU A 687 7.13 -7.33 -25.44
N LYS A 688 7.13 -8.47 -26.12
CA LYS A 688 8.05 -9.58 -25.84
C LYS A 688 8.84 -9.91 -27.09
N ILE A 689 10.15 -10.10 -26.93
CA ILE A 689 11.03 -10.64 -27.97
C ILE A 689 11.56 -11.97 -27.46
N GLU A 690 11.21 -13.06 -28.14
CA GLU A 690 11.71 -14.39 -27.82
C GLU A 690 13.19 -14.51 -28.16
N VAL A 691 13.95 -15.10 -27.23
CA VAL A 691 15.37 -15.39 -27.39
C VAL A 691 15.67 -16.78 -26.84
N GLU A 692 16.86 -17.30 -27.12
CA GLU A 692 17.32 -18.54 -26.49
C GLU A 692 17.48 -18.37 -24.97
N GLU A 693 17.25 -19.43 -24.19
CA GLU A 693 17.37 -19.36 -22.73
C GLU A 693 18.80 -18.97 -22.31
N GLY A 694 18.90 -17.91 -21.50
CA GLY A 694 20.16 -17.30 -21.08
C GLY A 694 20.59 -16.11 -21.95
N ARG A 695 20.17 -16.07 -23.23
CA ARG A 695 20.51 -14.97 -24.15
C ARG A 695 19.90 -13.64 -23.70
N GLN A 696 18.75 -13.65 -23.03
CA GLN A 696 18.13 -12.43 -22.51
C GLN A 696 19.02 -11.66 -21.53
N TYR A 697 19.81 -12.37 -20.70
CA TYR A 697 20.70 -11.73 -19.72
C TYR A 697 21.95 -11.17 -20.40
N THR A 698 22.62 -11.98 -21.21
CA THR A 698 23.82 -11.56 -21.96
C THR A 698 23.51 -10.42 -22.94
N PHE A 699 22.33 -10.44 -23.57
CA PHE A 699 21.88 -9.34 -24.41
C PHE A 699 21.73 -8.04 -23.63
N ILE A 700 21.13 -8.06 -22.43
CA ILE A 700 20.98 -6.86 -21.60
C ILE A 700 22.33 -6.32 -21.16
N GLU A 701 23.30 -7.18 -20.83
CA GLU A 701 24.67 -6.77 -20.52
C GLU A 701 25.33 -6.05 -21.70
N ASP A 702 25.25 -6.65 -22.90
CA ASP A 702 25.75 -6.04 -24.14
C ASP A 702 25.05 -4.71 -24.46
N PHE A 703 23.74 -4.66 -24.26
CA PHE A 703 22.91 -3.48 -24.50
C PHE A 703 23.28 -2.34 -23.55
N LEU A 704 23.43 -2.62 -22.25
CA LEU A 704 23.85 -1.63 -21.24
C LEU A 704 25.23 -1.04 -21.54
N ALA A 705 26.15 -1.83 -22.10
CA ALA A 705 27.49 -1.38 -22.43
C ALA A 705 27.54 -0.46 -23.67
N LYS A 706 26.58 -0.58 -24.59
CA LYS A 706 26.60 0.09 -25.90
C LYS A 706 25.56 1.18 -26.07
N ALA A 707 24.37 1.01 -25.46
CA ALA A 707 23.20 1.84 -25.74
C ALA A 707 23.40 3.28 -25.27
N LYS A 708 23.02 4.22 -26.14
CA LYS A 708 23.03 5.65 -25.86
C LYS A 708 21.69 6.27 -26.21
N PHE A 709 21.13 7.02 -25.27
CA PHE A 709 19.87 7.74 -25.46
C PHE A 709 20.09 9.22 -25.18
N GLU A 710 20.20 10.02 -26.24
CA GLU A 710 20.41 11.46 -26.10
C GLU A 710 19.21 12.14 -25.44
N GLY A 711 19.48 13.00 -24.46
CA GLY A 711 18.45 13.74 -23.73
C GLY A 711 17.60 12.91 -22.76
N ALA A 712 17.90 11.63 -22.58
CA ALA A 712 17.23 10.76 -21.62
C ALA A 712 18.01 10.65 -20.31
N ARG A 713 17.29 10.55 -19.19
CA ARG A 713 17.85 10.06 -17.94
C ARG A 713 17.78 8.54 -17.93
N LEU A 714 18.92 7.87 -17.75
CA LEU A 714 18.99 6.42 -17.73
C LEU A 714 18.84 5.88 -16.30
N ALA A 715 18.07 4.81 -16.15
CA ALA A 715 18.00 3.98 -14.96
C ALA A 715 18.29 2.53 -15.32
N THR A 716 19.28 1.94 -14.64
CA THR A 716 19.78 0.59 -14.90
C THR A 716 19.50 -0.38 -13.75
N ILE A 717 18.42 -0.10 -12.99
CA ILE A 717 18.02 -0.86 -11.80
C ILE A 717 17.59 -2.28 -12.19
N ASP A 718 16.84 -2.42 -13.28
CA ASP A 718 16.38 -3.67 -13.88
C ASP A 718 16.24 -3.47 -15.39
N GLY A 719 17.23 -3.98 -16.15
CA GLY A 719 17.38 -3.66 -17.57
C GLY A 719 17.86 -2.22 -17.79
N LEU A 720 17.42 -1.60 -18.89
CA LEU A 720 17.65 -0.19 -19.19
C LEU A 720 16.31 0.52 -19.41
N ARG A 721 16.00 1.47 -18.52
CA ARG A 721 14.93 2.45 -18.68
C ARG A 721 15.53 3.80 -19.06
N ALA A 722 14.97 4.44 -20.08
CA ALA A 722 15.36 5.77 -20.54
C ALA A 722 14.16 6.72 -20.43
N ASP A 723 14.25 7.73 -19.57
CA ASP A 723 13.18 8.71 -19.32
C ASP A 723 13.52 10.08 -19.95
N TRP A 724 12.66 10.54 -20.86
CA TRP A 724 12.60 11.91 -21.38
C TRP A 724 11.49 12.71 -20.67
N PRO A 725 11.44 14.05 -20.81
CA PRO A 725 10.37 14.87 -20.22
C PRO A 725 8.95 14.54 -20.70
N ASP A 726 8.82 13.91 -21.87
CA ASP A 726 7.57 13.61 -22.58
C ASP A 726 7.26 12.10 -22.71
N GLY A 727 8.09 11.22 -22.12
CA GLY A 727 7.85 9.77 -22.12
C GLY A 727 9.09 8.96 -21.74
N TRP A 728 8.95 7.64 -21.68
CA TRP A 728 10.04 6.71 -21.40
C TRP A 728 9.93 5.41 -22.20
N GLY A 729 11.06 4.72 -22.32
CA GLY A 729 11.12 3.35 -22.85
C GLY A 729 11.93 2.44 -21.94
N LEU A 730 11.61 1.14 -21.97
CA LEU A 730 12.28 0.10 -21.18
C LEU A 730 12.59 -1.11 -22.06
N VAL A 731 13.77 -1.70 -21.83
CA VAL A 731 14.06 -3.09 -22.18
C VAL A 731 14.69 -3.79 -20.97
N ARG A 732 14.19 -4.97 -20.65
CA ARG A 732 14.73 -5.80 -19.55
C ARG A 732 14.67 -7.29 -19.89
N ALA A 733 15.46 -8.09 -19.18
CA ALA A 733 15.36 -9.54 -19.23
C ALA A 733 14.18 -10.02 -18.38
N SER A 734 13.39 -10.96 -18.90
CA SER A 734 12.44 -11.69 -18.07
C SER A 734 13.14 -12.72 -17.19
N ASN A 735 12.68 -12.84 -15.93
CA ASN A 735 13.22 -13.77 -14.95
C ASN A 735 12.50 -15.13 -14.95
N THR A 736 11.37 -15.24 -15.67
CA THR A 736 10.52 -16.44 -15.71
C THR A 736 10.48 -17.10 -17.08
N THR A 737 10.78 -16.36 -18.14
CA THR A 737 10.71 -16.79 -19.54
C THR A 737 11.92 -16.27 -20.33
N PRO A 738 12.38 -16.97 -21.37
CA PRO A 738 13.53 -16.56 -22.17
C PRO A 738 13.13 -15.46 -23.17
N VAL A 739 12.73 -14.30 -22.65
CA VAL A 739 12.28 -13.15 -23.45
C VAL A 739 12.90 -11.85 -22.97
N LEU A 740 13.10 -10.92 -23.90
CA LEU A 740 13.26 -9.50 -23.58
C LEU A 740 11.88 -8.86 -23.47
N VAL A 741 11.65 -8.13 -22.39
CA VAL A 741 10.39 -7.43 -22.12
C VAL A 741 10.60 -5.94 -22.38
N LEU A 742 9.72 -5.35 -23.18
CA LEU A 742 9.73 -3.94 -23.52
C LEU A 742 8.39 -3.28 -23.21
N ARG A 743 8.46 -2.01 -22.84
CA ARG A 743 7.28 -1.14 -22.70
C ARG A 743 7.68 0.28 -23.03
N PHE A 744 6.78 0.99 -23.71
CA PHE A 744 6.92 2.40 -24.03
C PHE A 744 5.69 3.16 -23.54
N ASP A 745 5.89 4.36 -23.00
CA ASP A 745 4.86 5.21 -22.43
C ASP A 745 5.23 6.66 -22.71
N ALA A 746 4.27 7.44 -23.20
CA ALA A 746 4.50 8.79 -23.66
C ALA A 746 3.28 9.68 -23.47
N LYS A 747 3.49 10.99 -23.54
CA LYS A 747 2.43 11.99 -23.46
C LYS A 747 1.46 11.90 -24.65
N ASP A 748 1.97 11.59 -25.83
CA ASP A 748 1.22 11.51 -27.09
C ASP A 748 1.88 10.52 -28.07
N GLU A 749 1.18 10.24 -29.18
CA GLU A 749 1.62 9.27 -30.20
C GLU A 749 2.95 9.68 -30.86
N ALA A 750 3.19 10.98 -31.06
CA ALA A 750 4.41 11.46 -31.70
C ALA A 750 5.64 11.22 -30.82
N ALA A 751 5.51 11.46 -29.50
CA ALA A 751 6.55 11.13 -28.54
C ALA A 751 6.75 9.61 -28.44
N LEU A 752 5.67 8.81 -28.45
CA LEU A 752 5.74 7.35 -28.40
C LEU A 752 6.54 6.77 -29.58
N GLU A 753 6.24 7.20 -30.80
CA GLU A 753 6.93 6.74 -32.00
C GLU A 753 8.41 7.17 -32.04
N ARG A 754 8.73 8.38 -31.54
CA ARG A 754 10.11 8.83 -31.37
C ARG A 754 10.88 7.92 -30.41
N ILE A 755 10.28 7.58 -29.27
CA ILE A 755 10.90 6.73 -28.24
C ILE A 755 11.11 5.31 -28.77
N LYS A 756 10.09 4.72 -29.42
CA LYS A 756 10.21 3.44 -30.12
C LYS A 756 11.34 3.47 -31.15
N GLY A 757 11.43 4.54 -31.95
CA GLY A 757 12.50 4.73 -32.93
C GLY A 757 13.89 4.71 -32.29
N ALA A 758 14.07 5.42 -31.17
CA ALA A 758 15.33 5.44 -30.44
C ALA A 758 15.70 4.05 -29.90
N PHE A 759 14.75 3.30 -29.33
CA PHE A 759 15.01 1.94 -28.86
C PHE A 759 15.29 0.98 -30.02
N ARG A 760 14.57 1.09 -31.14
CA ARG A 760 14.81 0.28 -32.34
C ARG A 760 16.25 0.41 -32.82
N GLU A 761 16.75 1.64 -32.91
CA GLU A 761 18.13 1.92 -33.32
C GLU A 761 19.14 1.23 -32.39
N GLN A 762 19.00 1.41 -31.07
CA GLN A 762 19.93 0.84 -30.09
C GLN A 762 19.85 -0.70 -30.02
N LEU A 763 18.65 -1.27 -30.14
CA LEU A 763 18.44 -2.73 -30.11
C LEU A 763 19.07 -3.40 -31.32
N LEU A 764 18.83 -2.88 -32.53
CA LEU A 764 19.41 -3.41 -33.76
C LEU A 764 20.92 -3.13 -33.88
N ALA A 765 21.43 -2.07 -33.27
CA ALA A 765 22.87 -1.84 -33.16
C ALA A 765 23.54 -2.86 -32.22
N THR A 766 22.81 -3.39 -31.24
CA THR A 766 23.30 -4.43 -30.32
C THR A 766 23.23 -5.81 -30.96
N ASP A 767 22.10 -6.14 -31.59
CA ASP A 767 21.89 -7.39 -32.31
C ASP A 767 20.99 -7.14 -33.55
N PRO A 768 21.59 -7.07 -34.76
CA PRO A 768 20.86 -6.82 -36.00
C PRO A 768 19.87 -7.92 -36.39
N SER A 769 19.90 -9.08 -35.74
CA SER A 769 19.03 -10.21 -36.06
C SER A 769 17.69 -10.19 -35.34
N LEU A 770 17.50 -9.28 -34.36
CA LEU A 770 16.28 -9.20 -33.57
C LEU A 770 15.06 -8.87 -34.43
N GLN A 771 13.98 -9.63 -34.24
CA GLN A 771 12.67 -9.32 -34.79
C GLN A 771 11.90 -8.48 -33.78
N LEU A 772 11.76 -7.18 -34.07
CA LEU A 772 11.13 -6.23 -33.16
C LEU A 772 9.61 -6.18 -33.41
N PRO A 773 8.76 -6.35 -32.38
CA PRO A 773 7.30 -6.41 -32.50
C PRO A 773 6.61 -5.04 -32.52
N PHE A 774 7.38 -3.97 -32.70
CA PHE A 774 6.91 -2.58 -32.73
C PHE A 774 7.61 -1.85 -33.85
#